data_AF-A0A927NUK9-F1
#
_entry.id   AF-A0A927NUK9-F1
#
_cell.length_a   1.000
_cell.length_b   1.000
_cell.length_c   1.000
_cell.angle_alpha   90.00
_cell.angle_beta   90.00
_cell.angle_gamma   90.00
#
_symmetry.space_group_name_H-M   'P 1'
#
loop_
_entity.id
_entity.type
_entity.pdbx_description
1 polymer ?
#
loop_
_entity_poly.entity_id
_entity_poly.type
_entity_poly.pdbx_seq_one_letter_code
_entity_poly.pdbx_strand_id
1 'polypeptide(L)'
;MKKKNKVLLTSMATIAMCASLVAGGTYALFTSESVVNIAVSSGTVDVTATASDATVTSVLGTPIGTANVDNNTVTLTNIVPGDTVTFKITVTNNSNVAVNYRTVIKCLEDTGLMSGLQVTFDDGTNKQTFTGTDAYADWAKAEPGEGNKEIIVSITLPKDADDEYQSKFCKLAYTVEAVQGNAEVENPIDYNAEENVYYVNNETGMMLMNNYVNTVSHGEGKTLNFALNDDMDMTGYDWTPIRFWWVTLDGQGHTISNLNCGVDDWGRSGFAGYAGGGWMKNFTLENVTSEGTQAGVVAGSIDGKAITNVTIKGSNSVKYNYDLNPEETWGGVGAIAGVSGSVTNMSVTIADGATVTVDHNGNVSQAPGYNKYSQLQDISAYVTDSGTVTEIGEHVYGFLVSDDESLAAAISDINTKNAFWNKPVTVVMKGGVYEGEYTLKQFPEWGGVDAQNKGSAQTDVTFVGKDGAMFTGILYVNGYGQGKSNFNDSENVKTVFKNVHFDAGMPSVDDGTDYLNLYVQKGADNVTFDVCNFTNATHINFGGSGTNGTGDIAFTGCTFNYGGNISGGPRTLTIADCTFNGGYNGFVNVQRGGNGNGIVTVTGTTVNCEEYGFRTNAQAEVTAANSTFNIALSATENIGALVLFRGDKAKATFTDCELHYVSVVNYKGSANAGNTTVTIDGVVAEQVTATDQSSLNTAINSSSNVNVTLNDGSYTMPSASNSDVTISGTESTVVTVGKPNLSGTDVTFNGVTVQGSGYSTGVQHVNTVTYNDVTIKGEMCLYGEKVVFNNCTFELAAGQYLWTYAAEEVEFNNCTFNTAGKSILIYNEGAAPNQIVTVRDCIFNATASAKAGDVANQACAAIEISTENSNGNFTLILAGNNVYDSNFSGLWRVKKIVENSSVTVSGVVYSMTNGDVFLDGVAYTKDADKNVTKK
;
A
#
# COMPACT_ATOMS: atom_id res chain seq x y z
N MET A 1 49.37 60.47 -29.69
CA MET A 1 47.95 60.05 -29.69
C MET A 1 47.80 58.99 -30.77
N LYS A 2 47.85 57.70 -30.40
CA LYS A 2 46.70 56.86 -30.01
C LYS A 2 45.65 56.74 -31.12
N LYS A 3 45.55 55.51 -31.65
CA LYS A 3 44.34 54.70 -31.87
C LYS A 3 43.11 55.45 -32.42
N LYS A 4 42.70 55.16 -33.68
CA LYS A 4 41.29 54.88 -34.10
C LYS A 4 41.01 54.76 -35.61
N ASN A 5 41.97 54.79 -36.53
CA ASN A 5 41.65 54.81 -37.98
C ASN A 5 41.61 53.45 -38.72
N LYS A 6 41.98 52.32 -38.10
CA LYS A 6 41.96 51.00 -38.78
C LYS A 6 40.70 50.16 -38.57
N VAL A 7 39.82 50.54 -37.63
CA VAL A 7 38.58 49.78 -37.32
C VAL A 7 37.36 50.32 -38.08
N LEU A 8 37.39 51.58 -38.52
CA LEU A 8 36.33 52.15 -39.37
C LEU A 8 36.41 51.67 -40.83
N LEU A 9 37.62 51.38 -41.34
CA LEU A 9 37.80 51.00 -42.74
C LEU A 9 37.31 49.56 -43.02
N THR A 10 37.47 48.65 -42.05
CA THR A 10 36.99 47.27 -42.16
C THR A 10 35.48 47.16 -42.00
N SER A 11 34.87 47.96 -41.12
CA SER A 11 33.41 47.99 -40.95
C SER A 11 32.68 48.63 -42.14
N MET A 12 33.26 49.64 -42.80
CA MET A 12 32.73 50.19 -44.06
C MET A 12 32.87 49.21 -45.24
N ALA A 13 33.92 48.39 -45.29
CA ALA A 13 34.09 47.38 -46.33
C ALA A 13 33.08 46.23 -46.21
N THR A 14 32.72 45.82 -44.98
CA THR A 14 31.71 44.77 -44.75
C THR A 14 30.29 45.25 -45.05
N ILE A 15 29.93 46.49 -44.68
CA ILE A 15 28.63 47.08 -45.03
C ILE A 15 28.50 47.29 -46.54
N ALA A 16 29.58 47.66 -47.24
CA ALA A 16 29.58 47.77 -48.69
C ALA A 16 29.42 46.41 -49.40
N MET A 17 29.98 45.32 -48.87
CA MET A 17 29.76 43.96 -49.39
C MET A 17 28.30 43.50 -49.18
N CYS A 18 27.70 43.78 -48.02
CA CYS A 18 26.30 43.42 -47.75
C CYS A 18 25.31 44.24 -48.59
N ALA A 19 25.61 45.52 -48.86
CA ALA A 19 24.78 46.35 -49.74
C ALA A 19 24.89 45.95 -51.23
N SER A 20 26.03 45.42 -51.68
CA SER A 20 26.18 44.91 -53.06
C SER A 20 25.45 43.60 -53.32
N LEU A 21 25.27 42.74 -52.31
CA LEU A 21 24.48 41.50 -52.42
C LEU A 21 22.98 41.78 -52.49
N VAL A 22 22.49 42.81 -51.77
CA VAL A 22 21.08 43.22 -51.81
C VAL A 22 20.77 44.00 -53.08
N ALA A 23 21.67 44.85 -53.58
CA ALA A 23 21.49 45.58 -54.83
C ALA A 23 21.66 44.70 -56.08
N GLY A 24 22.58 43.71 -56.06
CA GLY A 24 22.77 42.79 -57.18
C GLY A 24 21.57 41.88 -57.46
N GLY A 25 20.80 41.53 -56.43
CA GLY A 25 19.60 40.70 -56.56
C GLY A 25 18.36 41.45 -57.08
N THR A 26 18.30 42.78 -56.95
CA THR A 26 17.12 43.57 -57.38
C THR A 26 17.24 44.19 -58.77
N TYR A 27 18.45 44.40 -59.29
CA TYR A 27 18.66 44.94 -60.65
C TYR A 27 18.58 43.89 -61.77
N ALA A 28 18.56 42.59 -61.44
CA ALA A 28 18.37 41.51 -62.42
C ALA A 28 16.88 41.18 -62.67
N LEU A 29 15.95 41.65 -61.82
CA LEU A 29 14.58 41.14 -61.82
C LEU A 29 13.56 41.99 -62.56
N PHE A 30 13.83 43.26 -62.94
CA PHE A 30 12.86 44.04 -63.72
C PHE A 30 13.50 45.03 -64.72
N THR A 31 13.29 44.69 -66.00
CA THR A 31 13.07 45.56 -67.18
C THR A 31 14.26 46.24 -67.87
N SER A 32 14.59 45.72 -69.07
CA SER A 32 14.36 46.46 -70.32
C SER A 32 14.46 45.51 -71.51
N GLU A 33 13.44 45.55 -72.36
CA GLU A 33 13.25 44.80 -73.61
C GLU A 33 14.55 44.53 -74.38
N SER A 34 14.95 43.26 -74.42
CA SER A 34 15.61 42.73 -75.60
C SER A 34 14.52 42.07 -76.43
N VAL A 35 14.26 42.65 -77.61
CA VAL A 35 13.58 41.97 -78.70
C VAL A 35 14.55 40.90 -79.21
N VAL A 36 14.76 39.86 -78.41
CA VAL A 36 15.35 38.62 -78.89
C VAL A 36 14.16 37.86 -79.46
N ASN A 37 14.22 37.56 -80.75
CA ASN A 37 13.43 36.48 -81.32
C ASN A 37 13.86 35.17 -80.64
N ILE A 38 13.48 34.97 -79.38
CA ILE A 38 13.34 33.64 -78.82
C ILE A 38 12.02 33.18 -79.39
N ALA A 39 12.10 32.42 -80.48
CA ALA A 39 11.06 31.43 -80.70
C ALA A 39 11.07 30.57 -79.44
N VAL A 40 10.23 30.90 -78.45
CA VAL A 40 9.84 29.95 -77.43
C VAL A 40 9.04 28.94 -78.24
N SER A 41 9.72 27.94 -78.80
CA SER A 41 9.01 26.71 -79.13
C SER A 41 8.55 26.19 -77.78
N SER A 42 7.29 26.42 -77.44
CA SER A 42 6.66 25.70 -76.34
C SER A 42 7.03 24.24 -76.53
N GLY A 43 7.72 23.66 -75.55
CA GLY A 43 8.01 22.23 -75.59
C GLY A 43 6.66 21.52 -75.56
N THR A 44 6.22 20.98 -76.69
CA THR A 44 4.94 20.26 -76.78
C THR A 44 5.22 18.84 -76.33
N VAL A 45 4.57 18.38 -75.27
CA VAL A 45 4.58 16.96 -74.88
C VAL A 45 3.54 16.24 -75.72
N ASP A 46 4.01 15.39 -76.62
CA ASP A 46 3.21 14.52 -77.49
C ASP A 46 3.81 13.11 -77.42
N VAL A 47 3.17 12.25 -76.62
CA VAL A 47 3.59 10.85 -76.41
C VAL A 47 2.45 9.94 -76.81
N THR A 48 2.73 8.98 -77.68
CA THR A 48 1.77 7.96 -78.10
C THR A 48 2.15 6.60 -77.54
N ALA A 49 1.18 5.87 -76.99
CA ALA A 49 1.37 4.52 -76.49
C ALA A 49 0.36 3.56 -77.13
N THR A 50 0.82 2.38 -77.55
CA THR A 50 -0.02 1.31 -78.12
C THR A 50 0.34 -0.04 -77.49
N ALA A 51 -0.65 -0.86 -77.15
CA ALA A 51 -0.40 -2.24 -76.72
C ALA A 51 -0.58 -3.25 -77.84
N SER A 52 0.16 -4.36 -77.76
CA SER A 52 -0.09 -5.57 -78.55
C SER A 52 -1.27 -6.37 -78.00
N ASP A 53 -1.76 -7.33 -78.78
CA ASP A 53 -2.62 -8.39 -78.26
C ASP A 53 -1.90 -9.14 -77.12
N ALA A 54 -2.68 -9.58 -76.13
CA ALA A 54 -2.16 -10.37 -75.01
C ALA A 54 -2.05 -11.84 -75.37
N THR A 55 -1.01 -12.50 -74.86
CA THR A 55 -0.84 -13.95 -74.88
C THR A 55 -0.99 -14.50 -73.47
N VAL A 56 -1.70 -15.62 -73.33
CA VAL A 56 -1.79 -16.35 -72.05
C VAL A 56 -0.94 -17.61 -72.16
N THR A 57 -0.08 -17.83 -71.18
CA THR A 57 0.75 -19.04 -71.04
C THR A 57 0.58 -19.61 -69.64
N SER A 58 0.80 -20.91 -69.46
CA SER A 58 0.63 -21.56 -68.16
C SER A 58 1.79 -22.51 -67.92
N VAL A 59 2.35 -22.49 -66.71
CA VAL A 59 3.38 -23.46 -66.31
C VAL A 59 2.79 -24.84 -65.99
N LEU A 60 1.46 -24.94 -65.87
CA LEU A 60 0.74 -26.18 -65.56
C LEU A 60 0.16 -26.88 -66.81
N GLY A 61 0.32 -26.33 -68.01
CA GLY A 61 -0.14 -26.95 -69.26
C GLY A 61 -0.84 -25.96 -70.19
N THR A 62 -1.96 -26.38 -70.79
CA THR A 62 -2.79 -25.50 -71.64
C THR A 62 -3.54 -24.52 -70.74
N PRO A 63 -3.37 -23.18 -70.92
CA PRO A 63 -4.10 -22.19 -70.15
C PRO A 63 -5.61 -22.33 -70.35
N ILE A 64 -6.37 -22.24 -69.27
CA ILE A 64 -7.83 -22.15 -69.30
C ILE A 64 -8.33 -20.71 -69.11
N GLY A 65 -7.48 -19.85 -68.55
CA GLY A 65 -7.74 -18.42 -68.45
C GLY A 65 -7.66 -17.70 -69.78
N THR A 66 -8.32 -16.54 -69.85
CA THR A 66 -8.32 -15.67 -71.02
C THR A 66 -7.98 -14.25 -70.63
N ALA A 67 -7.30 -13.55 -71.53
CA ALA A 67 -6.97 -12.14 -71.40
C ALA A 67 -7.38 -11.42 -72.68
N ASN A 68 -8.17 -10.36 -72.55
CA ASN A 68 -8.59 -9.53 -73.68
C ASN A 68 -8.08 -8.10 -73.50
N VAL A 69 -7.33 -7.59 -74.48
CA VAL A 69 -6.86 -6.21 -74.51
C VAL A 69 -7.84 -5.40 -75.36
N ASP A 70 -8.47 -4.40 -74.77
CA ASP A 70 -9.38 -3.49 -75.47
C ASP A 70 -9.10 -2.04 -75.05
N ASN A 71 -8.83 -1.20 -76.04
CA ASN A 71 -8.36 0.18 -75.87
C ASN A 71 -7.26 0.27 -74.81
N ASN A 72 -7.51 0.90 -73.66
CA ASN A 72 -6.56 1.09 -72.56
C ASN A 72 -6.78 0.11 -71.40
N THR A 73 -7.46 -1.03 -71.64
CA THR A 73 -7.77 -2.01 -70.59
C THR A 73 -7.37 -3.44 -70.97
N VAL A 74 -7.07 -4.24 -69.96
CA VAL A 74 -6.86 -5.69 -70.04
C VAL A 74 -7.84 -6.37 -69.11
N THR A 75 -8.73 -7.19 -69.66
CA THR A 75 -9.71 -7.96 -68.89
C THR A 75 -9.22 -9.38 -68.72
N LEU A 76 -9.07 -9.82 -67.47
CA LEU A 76 -8.60 -11.13 -67.05
C LEU A 76 -9.79 -11.97 -66.59
N THR A 77 -9.99 -13.15 -67.16
CA THR A 77 -11.09 -14.06 -66.81
C THR A 77 -10.58 -15.49 -66.65
N ASN A 78 -10.95 -16.15 -65.54
CA ASN A 78 -10.57 -17.54 -65.24
C ASN A 78 -9.06 -17.80 -65.22
N ILE A 79 -8.26 -16.80 -64.83
CA ILE A 79 -6.82 -16.98 -64.60
C ILE A 79 -6.64 -17.96 -63.43
N VAL A 80 -5.85 -19.01 -63.60
CA VAL A 80 -5.58 -20.02 -62.56
C VAL A 80 -4.12 -20.00 -62.09
N PRO A 81 -3.80 -20.55 -60.90
CA PRO A 81 -2.44 -20.59 -60.39
C PRO A 81 -1.44 -21.12 -61.44
N GLY A 82 -0.40 -20.34 -61.73
CA GLY A 82 0.60 -20.62 -62.76
C GLY A 82 0.35 -20.01 -64.14
N ASP A 83 -0.80 -19.37 -64.37
CA ASP A 83 -1.08 -18.63 -65.61
C ASP A 83 -0.33 -17.29 -65.63
N THR A 84 0.14 -16.89 -66.81
CA THR A 84 0.82 -15.62 -67.09
C THR A 84 0.31 -15.01 -68.37
N VAL A 85 -0.22 -13.79 -68.25
CA VAL A 85 -0.67 -12.94 -69.34
C VAL A 85 0.45 -12.00 -69.72
N THR A 86 0.86 -11.96 -70.98
CA THR A 86 1.92 -11.08 -71.46
C THR A 86 1.45 -10.25 -72.65
N PHE A 87 1.71 -8.95 -72.60
CA PHE A 87 1.49 -8.03 -73.72
C PHE A 87 2.59 -6.96 -73.73
N LYS A 88 2.77 -6.31 -74.87
CA LYS A 88 3.83 -5.31 -75.06
C LYS A 88 3.22 -3.92 -75.22
N ILE A 89 3.70 -2.96 -74.43
CA ILE A 89 3.38 -1.53 -74.60
C ILE A 89 4.54 -0.86 -75.33
N THR A 90 4.22 -0.20 -76.44
CA THR A 90 5.17 0.56 -77.26
C THR A 90 4.93 2.04 -77.04
N VAL A 91 5.92 2.75 -76.49
CA VAL A 91 5.89 4.20 -76.22
C VAL A 91 6.73 4.94 -77.25
N THR A 92 6.17 5.98 -77.87
CA THR A 92 6.87 6.83 -78.84
C THR A 92 6.81 8.29 -78.39
N ASN A 93 7.99 8.92 -78.28
CA ASN A 93 8.08 10.36 -78.03
C ASN A 93 8.02 11.14 -79.36
N ASN A 94 6.86 11.71 -79.68
CA ASN A 94 6.64 12.60 -80.83
C ASN A 94 6.84 14.09 -80.47
N SER A 95 7.19 14.37 -79.21
CA SER A 95 7.48 15.71 -78.70
C SER A 95 8.69 16.34 -79.40
N ASN A 96 8.79 17.66 -79.34
CA ASN A 96 9.99 18.40 -79.72
C ASN A 96 11.01 18.56 -78.57
N VAL A 97 10.73 17.98 -77.40
CA VAL A 97 11.55 18.01 -76.19
C VAL A 97 11.66 16.62 -75.58
N ALA A 98 12.70 16.38 -74.78
CA ALA A 98 12.80 15.15 -73.98
C ALA A 98 11.59 15.02 -73.05
N VAL A 99 11.15 13.79 -72.82
CA VAL A 99 10.05 13.47 -71.88
C VAL A 99 10.53 12.47 -70.85
N ASN A 100 10.06 12.62 -69.62
CA ASN A 100 10.07 11.55 -68.62
C ASN A 100 8.73 10.84 -68.73
N TYR A 101 8.74 9.52 -68.85
CA TYR A 101 7.53 8.72 -68.97
C TYR A 101 7.58 7.49 -68.06
N ARG A 102 6.41 6.97 -67.68
CA ARG A 102 6.28 5.68 -67.02
C ARG A 102 5.00 4.95 -67.43
N THR A 103 5.03 3.63 -67.32
CA THR A 103 3.85 2.79 -67.51
C THR A 103 3.21 2.52 -66.15
N VAL A 104 1.89 2.64 -66.10
CA VAL A 104 1.09 2.38 -64.91
C VAL A 104 0.00 1.38 -65.23
N ILE A 105 -0.13 0.34 -64.41
CA ILE A 105 -1.26 -0.61 -64.42
C ILE A 105 -2.12 -0.31 -63.20
N LYS A 106 -3.40 0.01 -63.40
CA LYS A 106 -4.37 0.25 -62.32
C LYS A 106 -5.50 -0.74 -62.35
N CYS A 107 -5.94 -1.20 -61.19
CA CYS A 107 -7.15 -2.01 -61.10
C CYS A 107 -8.41 -1.13 -61.27
N LEU A 108 -9.29 -1.49 -62.21
CA LEU A 108 -10.56 -0.78 -62.44
C LEU A 108 -11.76 -1.53 -61.82
N GLU A 109 -11.80 -2.83 -62.00
CA GLU A 109 -12.87 -3.70 -61.49
C GLU A 109 -12.22 -5.00 -61.00
N ASP A 110 -12.52 -5.41 -59.77
CA ASP A 110 -11.98 -6.65 -59.20
C ASP A 110 -13.06 -7.40 -58.41
N THR A 111 -13.00 -8.72 -58.47
CA THR A 111 -13.82 -9.62 -57.64
C THR A 111 -12.99 -10.40 -56.61
N GLY A 112 -11.76 -9.96 -56.39
CA GLY A 112 -10.78 -10.58 -55.50
C GLY A 112 -9.67 -11.34 -56.24
N LEU A 113 -9.49 -11.11 -57.55
CA LEU A 113 -8.38 -11.70 -58.31
C LEU A 113 -7.10 -10.85 -58.16
N MET A 114 -7.23 -9.53 -58.04
CA MET A 114 -6.06 -8.62 -58.08
C MET A 114 -5.05 -8.91 -56.98
N SER A 115 -5.50 -9.21 -55.75
CA SER A 115 -4.65 -9.51 -54.59
C SER A 115 -3.66 -10.66 -54.82
N GLY A 116 -4.01 -11.61 -55.69
CA GLY A 116 -3.15 -12.74 -56.06
C GLY A 116 -2.22 -12.48 -57.25
N LEU A 117 -2.39 -11.40 -58.01
CA LEU A 117 -1.65 -11.16 -59.26
C LEU A 117 -0.28 -10.49 -59.02
N GLN A 118 0.71 -10.92 -59.79
CA GLN A 118 2.03 -10.27 -59.90
C GLN A 118 2.13 -9.56 -61.25
N VAL A 119 2.25 -8.23 -61.24
CA VAL A 119 2.47 -7.39 -62.42
C VAL A 119 3.95 -7.10 -62.56
N THR A 120 4.54 -7.48 -63.69
CA THR A 120 5.95 -7.26 -63.98
C THR A 120 6.12 -6.37 -65.20
N PHE A 121 6.90 -5.30 -65.06
CA PHE A 121 7.40 -4.49 -66.17
C PHE A 121 8.82 -4.90 -66.51
N ASP A 122 9.10 -5.14 -67.79
CA ASP A 122 10.43 -5.46 -68.30
C ASP A 122 10.69 -4.61 -69.56
N ASP A 123 11.58 -3.63 -69.43
CA ASP A 123 11.99 -2.75 -70.54
C ASP A 123 13.31 -3.22 -71.22
N GLY A 124 13.80 -4.41 -70.84
CA GLY A 124 15.07 -4.99 -71.28
C GLY A 124 16.30 -4.52 -70.49
N THR A 125 16.19 -3.46 -69.68
CA THR A 125 17.26 -2.96 -68.79
C THR A 125 16.93 -3.14 -67.32
N ASN A 126 15.68 -2.88 -66.95
CA ASN A 126 15.14 -2.99 -65.60
C ASN A 126 13.91 -3.90 -65.62
N LYS A 127 13.79 -4.70 -64.56
CA LYS A 127 12.65 -5.58 -64.35
C LYS A 127 12.06 -5.35 -62.97
N GLN A 128 10.82 -4.88 -62.92
CA GLN A 128 10.13 -4.49 -61.69
C GLN A 128 8.86 -5.33 -61.54
N THR A 129 8.66 -5.94 -60.38
CA THR A 129 7.49 -6.78 -60.09
C THR A 129 6.73 -6.25 -58.88
N PHE A 130 5.43 -6.07 -59.04
CA PHE A 130 4.47 -5.60 -58.05
C PHE A 130 3.45 -6.71 -57.79
N THR A 131 3.04 -6.93 -56.55
CA THR A 131 2.10 -8.00 -56.18
C THR A 131 0.86 -7.41 -55.53
N GLY A 132 -0.32 -7.82 -55.99
CA GLY A 132 -1.58 -7.53 -55.31
C GLY A 132 -2.08 -6.09 -55.42
N THR A 133 -1.48 -5.26 -56.28
CA THR A 133 -1.68 -3.80 -56.24
C THR A 133 -1.47 -3.15 -57.61
N ASP A 134 -1.94 -1.90 -57.75
CA ASP A 134 -1.56 -1.02 -58.85
C ASP A 134 -0.04 -0.98 -58.99
N ALA A 135 0.44 -1.01 -60.23
CA ALA A 135 1.86 -1.16 -60.53
C ALA A 135 2.38 0.07 -61.27
N TYR A 136 3.48 0.64 -60.79
CA TYR A 136 4.08 1.86 -61.33
C TYR A 136 5.51 1.56 -61.74
N ALA A 137 5.81 1.53 -63.04
CA ALA A 137 7.19 1.41 -63.49
C ALA A 137 7.99 2.67 -63.11
N ASP A 138 9.28 2.50 -62.83
CA ASP A 138 10.24 3.60 -62.74
C ASP A 138 10.13 4.57 -63.92
N TRP A 139 10.33 5.86 -63.62
CA TRP A 139 10.43 6.89 -64.65
C TRP A 139 11.61 6.65 -65.57
N ALA A 140 11.34 6.53 -66.86
CA ALA A 140 12.33 6.44 -67.92
C ALA A 140 12.35 7.72 -68.76
N LYS A 141 13.52 8.02 -69.35
CA LYS A 141 13.69 9.17 -70.22
C LYS A 141 13.64 8.76 -71.69
N ALA A 142 12.94 9.53 -72.52
CA ALA A 142 12.95 9.38 -73.98
C ALA A 142 13.29 10.71 -74.67
N GLU A 143 14.34 10.70 -75.48
CA GLU A 143 14.75 11.85 -76.29
C GLU A 143 13.90 11.95 -77.58
N PRO A 144 13.70 13.16 -78.14
CA PRO A 144 12.98 13.32 -79.41
C PRO A 144 13.63 12.50 -80.53
N GLY A 145 12.84 11.70 -81.24
CA GLY A 145 13.32 10.92 -82.38
C GLY A 145 14.19 9.70 -82.03
N GLU A 146 14.27 9.30 -80.76
CA GLU A 146 15.03 8.12 -80.30
C GLU A 146 14.44 6.77 -80.75
N GLY A 147 13.25 6.78 -81.38
CA GLY A 147 12.52 5.59 -81.77
C GLY A 147 11.61 5.05 -80.66
N ASN A 148 11.01 3.90 -80.90
CA ASN A 148 10.03 3.31 -79.99
C ASN A 148 10.71 2.66 -78.78
N LYS A 149 10.15 2.89 -77.60
CA LYS A 149 10.51 2.20 -76.35
C LYS A 149 9.50 1.07 -76.10
N GLU A 150 10.00 -0.14 -75.90
CA GLU A 150 9.15 -1.33 -75.74
C GLU A 150 9.20 -1.82 -74.29
N ILE A 151 8.03 -2.02 -73.69
CA ILE A 151 7.88 -2.46 -72.30
C ILE A 151 7.00 -3.71 -72.31
N ILE A 152 7.56 -4.82 -71.87
CA ILE A 152 6.84 -6.08 -71.72
C ILE A 152 6.14 -6.04 -70.37
N VAL A 153 4.82 -6.18 -70.40
CA VAL A 153 3.99 -6.31 -69.20
C VAL A 153 3.60 -7.77 -69.05
N SER A 154 3.95 -8.37 -67.92
CA SER A 154 3.59 -9.75 -67.59
C SER A 154 2.78 -9.78 -66.29
N ILE A 155 1.56 -10.30 -66.35
CA ILE A 155 0.65 -10.43 -65.22
C ILE A 155 0.49 -11.92 -64.90
N THR A 156 1.01 -12.35 -63.76
CA THR A 156 1.10 -13.76 -63.36
C THR A 156 0.28 -14.03 -62.11
N LEU A 157 -0.55 -15.09 -62.11
CA LEU A 157 -1.06 -15.67 -60.87
C LEU A 157 -0.06 -16.74 -60.41
N PRO A 158 0.59 -16.60 -59.24
CA PRO A 158 1.61 -17.55 -58.79
C PRO A 158 1.10 -18.98 -58.68
N LYS A 159 1.99 -19.97 -58.87
CA LYS A 159 1.62 -21.40 -58.85
C LYS A 159 1.17 -21.91 -57.48
N ASP A 160 1.55 -21.20 -56.43
CA ASP A 160 1.30 -21.46 -55.02
C ASP A 160 0.12 -20.65 -54.48
N ALA A 161 -0.54 -19.86 -55.34
CA ALA A 161 -1.83 -19.26 -55.03
C ALA A 161 -2.87 -20.36 -54.79
N ASP A 162 -3.75 -20.14 -53.80
CA ASP A 162 -4.76 -21.11 -53.40
C ASP A 162 -6.02 -21.07 -54.29
N ASP A 163 -7.02 -21.86 -53.94
CA ASP A 163 -8.26 -22.00 -54.71
C ASP A 163 -9.22 -20.79 -54.56
N GLU A 164 -8.90 -19.77 -53.74
CA GLU A 164 -9.78 -18.62 -53.48
C GLU A 164 -9.98 -17.72 -54.72
N TYR A 165 -9.00 -17.75 -55.64
CA TYR A 165 -8.99 -16.98 -56.89
C TYR A 165 -9.78 -17.64 -58.02
N GLN A 166 -10.31 -18.86 -57.81
CA GLN A 166 -11.06 -19.55 -58.84
C GLN A 166 -12.33 -18.80 -59.24
N SER A 167 -12.60 -18.74 -60.55
CA SER A 167 -13.77 -18.06 -61.13
C SER A 167 -13.85 -16.54 -60.84
N LYS A 168 -12.76 -15.93 -60.35
CA LYS A 168 -12.66 -14.49 -60.18
C LYS A 168 -12.25 -13.81 -61.49
N PHE A 169 -12.57 -12.53 -61.60
CA PHE A 169 -12.19 -11.67 -62.72
C PHE A 169 -11.54 -10.38 -62.20
N CYS A 170 -10.65 -9.81 -63.01
CA CYS A 170 -10.04 -8.51 -62.77
C CYS A 170 -9.93 -7.76 -64.12
N LYS A 171 -10.25 -6.47 -64.10
CA LYS A 171 -10.09 -5.57 -65.24
C LYS A 171 -9.10 -4.49 -64.87
N LEU A 172 -8.02 -4.40 -65.65
CA LEU A 172 -6.90 -3.52 -65.41
C LEU A 172 -6.88 -2.42 -66.48
N ALA A 173 -6.66 -1.18 -66.08
CA ALA A 173 -6.25 -0.11 -66.98
C ALA A 173 -4.73 -0.15 -67.15
N TYR A 174 -4.24 0.07 -68.36
CA TYR A 174 -2.85 0.41 -68.59
C TYR A 174 -2.76 1.82 -69.16
N THR A 175 -1.85 2.62 -68.61
CA THR A 175 -1.67 4.02 -68.97
C THR A 175 -0.19 4.34 -69.07
N VAL A 176 0.15 5.31 -69.92
CA VAL A 176 1.50 5.86 -70.00
C VAL A 176 1.41 7.31 -69.61
N GLU A 177 2.02 7.64 -68.48
CA GLU A 177 2.14 9.00 -67.98
C GLU A 177 3.41 9.61 -68.55
N ALA A 178 3.35 10.85 -69.02
CA ALA A 178 4.51 11.56 -69.56
C ALA A 178 4.50 13.04 -69.21
N VAL A 179 5.65 13.54 -68.80
CA VAL A 179 5.90 14.97 -68.50
C VAL A 179 7.14 15.44 -69.23
N GLN A 180 7.35 16.76 -69.32
CA GLN A 180 8.59 17.29 -69.89
C GLN A 180 9.81 16.76 -69.12
N GLY A 181 10.90 16.46 -69.81
CA GLY A 181 12.08 15.80 -69.23
C GLY A 181 12.85 16.62 -68.19
N ASN A 182 12.48 17.88 -67.99
CA ASN A 182 13.00 18.76 -66.93
C ASN A 182 12.03 18.88 -65.74
N ALA A 183 10.85 18.27 -65.79
CA ALA A 183 9.94 18.20 -64.66
C ALA A 183 10.52 17.25 -63.61
N GLU A 184 10.37 17.63 -62.34
CA GLU A 184 10.68 16.77 -61.21
C GLU A 184 9.68 15.60 -61.20
N VAL A 185 10.21 14.39 -61.13
CA VAL A 185 9.45 13.15 -61.15
C VAL A 185 9.97 12.26 -60.03
N GLU A 186 9.05 11.61 -59.31
CA GLU A 186 9.38 10.78 -58.18
C GLU A 186 8.63 9.45 -58.26
N ASN A 187 9.30 8.39 -57.83
CA ASN A 187 8.71 7.07 -57.69
C ASN A 187 7.98 6.97 -56.35
N PRO A 188 6.86 6.23 -56.27
CA PRO A 188 6.18 6.01 -55.00
C PRO A 188 7.07 5.34 -53.93
N ILE A 189 7.95 4.42 -54.35
CA ILE A 189 8.94 3.77 -53.49
C ILE A 189 10.29 3.70 -54.23
N ASP A 190 11.37 4.01 -53.53
CA ASP A 190 12.74 3.82 -54.02
C ASP A 190 13.52 2.85 -53.12
N TYR A 191 14.17 1.84 -53.72
CA TYR A 191 15.00 0.90 -52.97
C TYR A 191 16.47 1.34 -52.96
N ASN A 192 17.00 1.63 -51.77
CA ASN A 192 18.42 1.85 -51.56
C ASN A 192 19.12 0.53 -51.21
N ALA A 193 19.89 0.00 -52.17
CA ALA A 193 20.60 -1.26 -52.01
C ALA A 193 21.79 -1.21 -51.03
N GLU A 194 22.38 -0.03 -50.80
CA GLU A 194 23.51 0.13 -49.86
C GLU A 194 23.03 0.09 -48.40
N GLU A 195 21.88 0.71 -48.14
CA GLU A 195 21.27 0.79 -46.82
C GLU A 195 20.31 -0.38 -46.56
N ASN A 196 19.89 -1.09 -47.61
CA ASN A 196 18.83 -2.10 -47.57
C ASN A 196 17.53 -1.53 -46.98
N VAL A 197 17.13 -0.36 -47.49
CA VAL A 197 15.94 0.41 -47.08
C VAL A 197 15.10 0.77 -48.29
N TYR A 198 13.79 0.62 -48.19
CA TYR A 198 12.80 1.14 -49.13
C TYR A 198 12.30 2.49 -48.64
N TYR A 199 12.60 3.56 -49.37
CA TYR A 199 12.10 4.90 -49.10
C TYR A 199 10.70 5.05 -49.67
N VAL A 200 9.75 5.41 -48.81
CA VAL A 200 8.36 5.66 -49.17
C VAL A 200 8.19 7.16 -49.34
N ASN A 201 7.92 7.59 -50.56
CA ASN A 201 7.98 9.00 -50.94
C ASN A 201 6.61 9.69 -50.96
N ASN A 202 5.51 8.93 -51.07
CA ASN A 202 4.15 9.47 -51.09
C ASN A 202 3.09 8.42 -50.65
N GLU A 203 1.83 8.82 -50.61
CA GLU A 203 0.68 7.98 -50.18
C GLU A 203 0.52 6.75 -51.08
N THR A 204 0.77 6.88 -52.38
CA THR A 204 0.77 5.72 -53.28
C THR A 204 1.85 4.73 -52.85
N GLY A 205 3.02 5.22 -52.42
CA GLY A 205 4.07 4.39 -51.85
C GLY A 205 3.66 3.71 -50.56
N MET A 206 2.93 4.39 -49.66
CA MET A 206 2.41 3.79 -48.43
C MET A 206 1.49 2.61 -48.73
N MET A 207 0.61 2.73 -49.72
CA MET A 207 -0.26 1.64 -50.15
C MET A 207 0.51 0.47 -50.76
N LEU A 208 1.52 0.75 -51.59
CA LEU A 208 2.40 -0.27 -52.16
C LEU A 208 3.16 -1.03 -51.07
N MET A 209 3.71 -0.32 -50.08
CA MET A 209 4.36 -0.92 -48.91
C MET A 209 3.38 -1.85 -48.19
N ASN A 210 2.20 -1.34 -47.85
CA ASN A 210 1.18 -2.11 -47.11
C ASN A 210 0.80 -3.40 -47.84
N ASN A 211 0.53 -3.32 -49.14
CA ASN A 211 0.17 -4.47 -49.97
C ASN A 211 1.31 -5.48 -50.09
N TYR A 212 2.54 -5.00 -50.29
CA TYR A 212 3.71 -5.86 -50.35
C TYR A 212 3.93 -6.62 -49.04
N VAL A 213 3.83 -5.92 -47.90
CA VAL A 213 4.05 -6.54 -46.59
C VAL A 213 2.95 -7.56 -46.26
N ASN A 214 1.71 -7.32 -46.68
CA ASN A 214 0.61 -8.25 -46.46
C ASN A 214 0.65 -9.50 -47.36
N THR A 215 1.33 -9.45 -48.50
CA THR A 215 1.36 -10.56 -49.48
C THR A 215 2.56 -11.49 -49.31
N VAL A 216 3.67 -11.02 -48.74
CA VAL A 216 4.86 -11.87 -48.58
C VAL A 216 4.91 -12.54 -47.20
N SER A 217 5.25 -13.83 -47.16
CA SER A 217 5.42 -14.55 -45.91
C SER A 217 6.71 -14.12 -45.20
N HIS A 218 6.55 -13.46 -44.05
CA HIS A 218 7.66 -13.06 -43.20
C HIS A 218 7.84 -14.07 -42.06
N GLY A 219 9.08 -14.46 -41.78
CA GLY A 219 9.45 -15.27 -40.62
C GLY A 219 10.55 -14.58 -39.82
N GLU A 220 10.77 -15.02 -38.58
CA GLU A 220 11.85 -14.53 -37.73
C GLU A 220 13.19 -14.51 -38.51
N GLY A 221 13.75 -13.31 -38.73
CA GLY A 221 15.06 -13.13 -39.38
C GLY A 221 15.06 -12.56 -40.82
N LYS A 222 13.90 -12.22 -41.40
CA LYS A 222 13.80 -11.51 -42.70
C LYS A 222 13.12 -10.13 -42.55
N THR A 223 13.78 -9.19 -41.89
CA THR A 223 13.21 -7.85 -41.67
C THR A 223 13.42 -6.97 -42.89
N LEU A 224 12.33 -6.63 -43.60
CA LEU A 224 12.33 -5.52 -44.56
C LEU A 224 12.42 -4.19 -43.80
N ASN A 225 13.21 -3.25 -44.32
CA ASN A 225 13.34 -1.92 -43.72
C ASN A 225 12.73 -0.88 -44.66
N PHE A 226 11.84 -0.06 -44.11
CA PHE A 226 11.19 1.06 -44.78
C PHE A 226 11.54 2.35 -44.06
N ALA A 227 11.60 3.46 -44.80
CA ALA A 227 11.73 4.79 -44.23
C ALA A 227 10.77 5.76 -44.94
N LEU A 228 10.12 6.66 -44.19
CA LEU A 228 9.30 7.73 -44.78
C LEU A 228 10.19 8.89 -45.21
N ASN A 229 9.96 9.42 -46.41
CA ASN A 229 10.67 10.60 -46.93
C ASN A 229 9.85 11.89 -46.86
N ASP A 230 8.54 11.77 -46.65
CA ASP A 230 7.62 12.90 -46.53
C ASP A 230 6.47 12.56 -45.56
N ASP A 231 5.70 13.58 -45.20
CA ASP A 231 4.41 13.40 -44.53
C ASP A 231 3.40 12.76 -45.50
N MET A 232 2.50 11.94 -44.97
CA MET A 232 1.55 11.13 -45.76
C MET A 232 0.11 11.51 -45.38
N ASP A 233 -0.67 12.05 -46.33
CA ASP A 233 -2.10 12.33 -46.14
C ASP A 233 -2.95 11.21 -46.75
N MET A 234 -3.37 10.26 -45.91
CA MET A 234 -4.09 9.07 -46.35
C MET A 234 -5.58 9.33 -46.63
N THR A 235 -5.99 10.59 -46.78
CA THR A 235 -7.37 10.95 -47.14
C THR A 235 -7.78 10.30 -48.47
N GLY A 236 -8.85 9.49 -48.43
CA GLY A 236 -9.39 8.81 -49.61
C GLY A 236 -8.68 7.50 -49.96
N TYR A 237 -7.72 7.04 -49.15
CA TYR A 237 -7.10 5.73 -49.26
C TYR A 237 -7.72 4.75 -48.25
N ASP A 238 -8.07 3.56 -48.70
CA ASP A 238 -8.58 2.49 -47.84
C ASP A 238 -7.42 1.69 -47.24
N TRP A 239 -7.14 1.89 -45.96
CA TRP A 239 -6.02 1.23 -45.28
C TRP A 239 -6.44 -0.11 -44.68
N THR A 240 -6.01 -1.21 -45.28
CA THR A 240 -6.08 -2.53 -44.63
C THR A 240 -4.87 -2.69 -43.70
N PRO A 241 -5.07 -2.91 -42.38
CA PRO A 241 -3.96 -3.06 -41.44
C PRO A 241 -2.97 -4.14 -41.88
N ILE A 242 -1.68 -3.94 -41.61
CA ILE A 242 -0.67 -4.98 -41.85
C ILE A 242 -0.95 -6.16 -40.92
N ARG A 243 -1.40 -7.29 -41.48
CA ARG A 243 -1.89 -8.47 -40.74
C ARG A 243 -0.89 -8.96 -39.71
N PHE A 244 0.39 -8.99 -40.08
CA PHE A 244 1.47 -9.29 -39.17
C PHE A 244 2.66 -8.35 -39.40
N TRP A 245 2.92 -7.50 -38.42
CA TRP A 245 4.06 -6.61 -38.44
C TRP A 245 5.33 -7.40 -38.09
N TRP A 246 6.19 -7.58 -39.10
CA TRP A 246 7.55 -8.11 -38.96
C TRP A 246 8.59 -7.27 -39.71
N VAL A 247 8.25 -6.02 -39.99
CA VAL A 247 9.06 -5.06 -40.74
C VAL A 247 9.60 -3.96 -39.82
N THR A 248 10.66 -3.28 -40.26
CA THR A 248 11.12 -2.05 -39.63
C THR A 248 10.60 -0.88 -40.45
N LEU A 249 9.87 0.05 -39.83
CA LEU A 249 9.53 1.35 -40.41
C LEU A 249 10.18 2.45 -39.57
N ASP A 250 11.03 3.25 -40.20
CA ASP A 250 11.53 4.52 -39.66
C ASP A 250 10.76 5.69 -40.25
N GLY A 251 9.99 6.37 -39.43
CA GLY A 251 9.25 7.56 -39.81
C GLY A 251 10.10 8.77 -40.10
N GLN A 252 11.36 8.80 -39.65
CA GLN A 252 12.27 9.96 -39.77
C GLN A 252 11.68 11.30 -39.25
N GLY A 253 10.66 11.25 -38.40
CA GLY A 253 9.95 12.41 -37.84
C GLY A 253 8.66 12.78 -38.59
N HIS A 254 8.34 12.12 -39.70
CA HIS A 254 7.18 12.40 -40.54
C HIS A 254 5.85 11.96 -39.92
N THR A 255 4.76 12.54 -40.43
CA THR A 255 3.39 12.30 -39.99
C THR A 255 2.63 11.47 -41.02
N ILE A 256 1.90 10.45 -40.56
CA ILE A 256 0.90 9.75 -41.35
C ILE A 256 -0.46 10.17 -40.81
N SER A 257 -1.26 10.83 -41.63
CA SER A 257 -2.52 11.47 -41.24
C SER A 257 -3.74 10.86 -41.94
N ASN A 258 -4.90 11.01 -41.32
CA ASN A 258 -6.23 10.69 -41.88
C ASN A 258 -6.40 9.21 -42.30
N LEU A 259 -5.79 8.30 -41.55
CA LEU A 259 -5.95 6.86 -41.76
C LEU A 259 -7.36 6.40 -41.36
N ASN A 260 -8.09 5.84 -42.33
CA ASN A 260 -9.30 5.07 -42.06
C ASN A 260 -8.97 3.58 -42.14
N CYS A 261 -8.72 2.96 -40.99
CA CYS A 261 -8.29 1.58 -40.88
C CYS A 261 -9.47 0.61 -41.01
N GLY A 262 -9.40 -0.29 -42.00
CA GLY A 262 -10.25 -1.47 -42.08
C GLY A 262 -9.86 -2.54 -41.05
N VAL A 263 -10.14 -3.81 -41.37
CA VAL A 263 -9.75 -4.97 -40.55
C VAL A 263 -8.93 -5.95 -41.36
N ASP A 264 -8.06 -6.69 -40.68
CA ASP A 264 -7.48 -7.92 -41.23
C ASP A 264 -8.45 -9.11 -41.13
N ASP A 265 -8.05 -10.27 -41.66
CA ASP A 265 -8.88 -11.49 -41.68
C ASP A 265 -9.31 -11.99 -40.28
N TRP A 266 -8.72 -11.47 -39.20
CA TRP A 266 -9.02 -11.85 -37.83
C TRP A 266 -9.84 -10.77 -37.09
N GLY A 267 -10.28 -9.72 -37.79
CA GLY A 267 -11.05 -8.62 -37.22
C GLY A 267 -10.19 -7.59 -36.48
N ARG A 268 -8.88 -7.55 -36.73
CA ARG A 268 -7.95 -6.64 -36.04
C ARG A 268 -7.77 -5.35 -36.82
N SER A 269 -7.81 -4.20 -36.16
CA SER A 269 -7.78 -2.86 -36.77
C SER A 269 -6.76 -1.92 -36.12
N GLY A 270 -6.21 -1.01 -36.92
CA GLY A 270 -5.19 -0.02 -36.56
C GLY A 270 -4.17 0.17 -37.68
N PHE A 271 -3.09 0.91 -37.42
CA PHE A 271 -1.98 0.98 -38.38
C PHE A 271 -1.41 -0.42 -38.68
N ALA A 272 -1.31 -1.26 -37.66
CA ALA A 272 -1.04 -2.70 -37.78
C ALA A 272 -2.22 -3.57 -37.28
N GLY A 273 -2.37 -4.78 -37.83
CA GLY A 273 -3.27 -5.80 -37.29
C GLY A 273 -2.66 -6.45 -36.04
N TYR A 274 -1.51 -7.11 -36.21
CA TYR A 274 -0.74 -7.73 -35.12
C TYR A 274 0.72 -7.30 -35.13
N ALA A 275 1.16 -6.61 -34.08
CA ALA A 275 2.54 -6.17 -33.91
C ALA A 275 3.38 -7.21 -33.15
N GLY A 276 3.87 -8.23 -33.87
CA GLY A 276 4.63 -9.36 -33.31
C GLY A 276 6.16 -9.26 -33.38
N GLY A 277 6.72 -8.43 -34.27
CA GLY A 277 8.16 -8.25 -34.41
C GLY A 277 8.55 -7.10 -35.35
N GLY A 278 9.84 -6.86 -35.57
CA GLY A 278 10.29 -5.65 -36.29
C GLY A 278 10.20 -4.37 -35.42
N TRP A 279 10.47 -3.19 -36.01
CA TRP A 279 10.50 -1.90 -35.31
C TRP A 279 9.51 -0.90 -35.93
N MET A 280 8.69 -0.26 -35.11
CA MET A 280 7.98 0.98 -35.48
C MET A 280 8.68 2.14 -34.79
N LYS A 281 9.31 3.06 -35.54
CA LYS A 281 10.08 4.14 -34.91
C LYS A 281 9.92 5.50 -35.57
N ASN A 282 9.94 6.55 -34.76
CA ASN A 282 10.08 7.96 -35.19
C ASN A 282 9.02 8.50 -36.17
N PHE A 283 7.72 8.19 -36.01
CA PHE A 283 6.66 8.83 -36.80
C PHE A 283 5.52 9.35 -35.91
N THR A 284 4.68 10.19 -36.49
CA THR A 284 3.40 10.60 -35.91
C THR A 284 2.24 9.91 -36.64
N LEU A 285 1.23 9.46 -35.89
CA LEU A 285 -0.08 9.08 -36.40
C LEU A 285 -1.08 10.18 -36.04
N GLU A 286 -1.82 10.70 -37.02
CA GLU A 286 -2.76 11.81 -36.82
C GLU A 286 -4.13 11.51 -37.43
N ASN A 287 -5.21 11.81 -36.69
CA ASN A 287 -6.59 11.61 -37.15
C ASN A 287 -6.91 10.18 -37.61
N VAL A 288 -6.50 9.18 -36.83
CA VAL A 288 -6.72 7.76 -37.14
C VAL A 288 -8.09 7.30 -36.68
N THR A 289 -8.80 6.58 -37.57
CA THR A 289 -10.05 5.89 -37.28
C THR A 289 -9.84 4.38 -37.40
N SER A 290 -10.19 3.60 -36.38
CA SER A 290 -10.12 2.13 -36.41
C SER A 290 -11.36 1.47 -35.80
N GLU A 291 -11.81 0.36 -36.39
CA GLU A 291 -12.98 -0.40 -35.92
C GLU A 291 -12.70 -1.91 -36.07
N GLY A 292 -12.83 -2.68 -34.99
CA GLY A 292 -12.44 -4.10 -34.98
C GLY A 292 -12.94 -4.89 -33.78
N THR A 293 -12.79 -6.22 -33.83
CA THR A 293 -12.87 -7.08 -32.62
C THR A 293 -11.63 -6.91 -31.74
N GLN A 294 -10.51 -6.52 -32.35
CA GLN A 294 -9.32 -6.01 -31.67
C GLN A 294 -8.90 -4.69 -32.33
N ALA A 295 -8.93 -3.54 -31.65
CA ALA A 295 -8.60 -2.27 -32.31
C ALA A 295 -7.82 -1.28 -31.45
N GLY A 296 -6.94 -0.51 -32.11
CA GLY A 296 -6.30 0.67 -31.55
C GLY A 296 -5.77 1.61 -32.64
N VAL A 297 -5.17 2.74 -32.26
CA VAL A 297 -4.56 3.67 -33.23
C VAL A 297 -3.31 3.05 -33.85
N VAL A 298 -2.46 2.43 -33.05
CA VAL A 298 -1.18 1.85 -33.51
C VAL A 298 -1.39 0.42 -33.98
N ALA A 299 -2.11 -0.42 -33.24
CA ALA A 299 -2.32 -1.80 -33.63
C ALA A 299 -3.62 -2.41 -33.09
N GLY A 300 -4.13 -3.46 -33.74
CA GLY A 300 -5.19 -4.27 -33.16
C GLY A 300 -4.69 -5.09 -31.96
N SER A 301 -3.54 -5.74 -32.13
CA SER A 301 -2.87 -6.54 -31.09
C SER A 301 -1.35 -6.35 -31.11
N ILE A 302 -0.70 -6.45 -29.94
CA ILE A 302 0.75 -6.26 -29.79
C ILE A 302 1.33 -7.40 -28.93
N ASP A 303 2.36 -8.08 -29.43
CA ASP A 303 3.13 -9.11 -28.69
C ASP A 303 4.56 -9.16 -29.23
N GLY A 304 5.35 -8.11 -28.98
CA GLY A 304 6.59 -7.85 -29.70
C GLY A 304 7.52 -6.80 -29.09
N LYS A 305 8.74 -6.67 -29.65
CA LYS A 305 9.91 -6.09 -28.97
C LYS A 305 10.19 -4.59 -29.16
N ALA A 306 9.42 -3.81 -29.95
CA ALA A 306 9.96 -2.53 -30.43
C ALA A 306 8.98 -1.53 -31.08
N ILE A 307 8.30 -0.71 -30.28
CA ILE A 307 7.70 0.57 -30.73
C ILE A 307 8.46 1.69 -30.02
N THR A 308 9.05 2.64 -30.75
CA THR A 308 9.86 3.69 -30.10
C THR A 308 9.66 5.03 -30.74
N ASN A 309 9.39 6.07 -29.93
CA ASN A 309 9.25 7.45 -30.44
C ASN A 309 8.14 7.57 -31.50
N VAL A 310 6.98 6.94 -31.24
CA VAL A 310 5.76 7.14 -32.03
C VAL A 310 4.87 8.15 -31.32
N THR A 311 4.30 9.11 -32.05
CA THR A 311 3.42 10.14 -31.48
C THR A 311 2.01 10.03 -32.05
N ILE A 312 0.97 10.27 -31.25
CA ILE A 312 -0.44 10.35 -31.66
C ILE A 312 -0.88 11.82 -31.58
N LYS A 313 -1.44 12.36 -32.66
CA LYS A 313 -1.94 13.74 -32.79
C LYS A 313 -3.38 13.80 -33.30
N GLY A 314 -3.99 14.98 -33.23
CA GLY A 314 -5.31 15.25 -33.79
C GLY A 314 -6.44 14.49 -33.10
N SER A 315 -7.52 14.24 -33.83
CA SER A 315 -8.73 13.59 -33.32
C SER A 315 -8.85 12.16 -33.84
N ASN A 316 -8.57 11.20 -32.96
CA ASN A 316 -8.55 9.77 -33.27
C ASN A 316 -9.78 9.08 -32.67
N SER A 317 -10.25 8.02 -33.32
CA SER A 317 -11.36 7.19 -32.83
C SER A 317 -11.09 5.70 -33.04
N VAL A 318 -11.37 4.91 -32.00
CA VAL A 318 -11.25 3.46 -31.97
C VAL A 318 -12.59 2.89 -31.56
N LYS A 319 -13.13 1.91 -32.29
CA LYS A 319 -14.45 1.34 -32.02
C LYS A 319 -14.45 -0.18 -31.97
N TYR A 320 -15.15 -0.75 -30.99
CA TYR A 320 -15.34 -2.18 -30.88
C TYR A 320 -16.50 -2.64 -31.77
N ASN A 321 -16.26 -3.69 -32.56
CA ASN A 321 -17.29 -4.29 -33.39
C ASN A 321 -17.12 -5.82 -33.45
N TYR A 322 -17.96 -6.50 -32.67
CA TYR A 322 -18.00 -7.97 -32.58
C TYR A 322 -18.37 -8.65 -33.91
N ASP A 323 -19.22 -8.01 -34.73
CA ASP A 323 -19.74 -8.61 -35.96
C ASP A 323 -18.67 -8.78 -37.04
N LEU A 324 -17.52 -8.14 -36.88
CA LEU A 324 -16.38 -8.26 -37.81
C LEU A 324 -15.65 -9.60 -37.68
N ASN A 325 -15.64 -10.23 -36.49
CA ASN A 325 -15.14 -11.60 -36.31
C ASN A 325 -15.74 -12.27 -35.05
N PRO A 326 -16.93 -12.88 -35.15
CA PRO A 326 -17.60 -13.50 -34.01
C PRO A 326 -16.87 -14.72 -33.41
N GLU A 327 -15.96 -15.34 -34.17
CA GLU A 327 -15.18 -16.51 -33.74
C GLU A 327 -13.95 -16.14 -32.90
N GLU A 328 -13.58 -14.85 -32.89
CA GLU A 328 -12.46 -14.37 -32.09
C GLU A 328 -12.78 -14.44 -30.59
N THR A 329 -11.90 -15.11 -29.85
CA THR A 329 -12.02 -15.30 -28.40
C THR A 329 -11.21 -14.28 -27.61
N TRP A 330 -10.32 -13.55 -28.28
CA TRP A 330 -9.52 -12.45 -27.73
C TRP A 330 -10.06 -11.12 -28.31
N GLY A 331 -10.93 -10.43 -27.58
CA GLY A 331 -11.53 -9.17 -28.03
C GLY A 331 -11.21 -8.00 -27.12
N GLY A 332 -10.93 -6.82 -27.69
CA GLY A 332 -10.64 -5.61 -26.93
C GLY A 332 -10.35 -4.39 -27.80
N VAL A 333 -10.62 -3.19 -27.29
CA VAL A 333 -10.23 -1.93 -27.93
C VAL A 333 -9.48 -1.06 -26.94
N GLY A 334 -8.53 -0.27 -27.44
CA GLY A 334 -7.75 0.64 -26.61
C GLY A 334 -7.10 1.75 -27.43
N ALA A 335 -6.66 2.82 -26.77
CA ALA A 335 -6.14 3.99 -27.46
C ALA A 335 -4.92 3.69 -28.34
N ILE A 336 -4.00 2.85 -27.85
CA ILE A 336 -2.79 2.43 -28.59
C ILE A 336 -3.04 1.10 -29.29
N ALA A 337 -3.49 0.09 -28.52
CA ALA A 337 -3.86 -1.21 -29.06
C ALA A 337 -5.04 -1.86 -28.32
N GLY A 338 -5.71 -2.78 -29.01
CA GLY A 338 -6.87 -3.51 -28.49
C GLY A 338 -6.50 -4.68 -27.58
N VAL A 339 -5.43 -5.41 -27.90
CA VAL A 339 -4.91 -6.54 -27.12
C VAL A 339 -3.40 -6.39 -26.93
N SER A 340 -2.91 -6.68 -25.71
CA SER A 340 -1.47 -6.64 -25.38
C SER A 340 -1.00 -7.97 -24.79
N GLY A 341 0.08 -8.50 -25.33
CA GLY A 341 0.90 -9.60 -24.81
C GLY A 341 2.15 -9.09 -24.10
N SER A 342 3.29 -9.78 -24.25
CA SER A 342 4.55 -9.42 -23.58
C SER A 342 5.28 -8.32 -24.34
N VAL A 343 5.28 -7.09 -23.80
CA VAL A 343 5.95 -5.93 -24.43
C VAL A 343 7.21 -5.57 -23.67
N THR A 344 8.35 -5.41 -24.38
CA THR A 344 9.66 -5.13 -23.74
C THR A 344 10.27 -3.77 -24.09
N ASN A 345 9.89 -3.15 -25.22
CA ASN A 345 10.26 -1.76 -25.54
C ASN A 345 9.10 -1.09 -26.29
N MET A 346 8.30 -0.29 -25.58
CA MET A 346 7.26 0.56 -26.17
C MET A 346 7.50 2.01 -25.74
N SER A 347 7.32 2.97 -26.65
CA SER A 347 7.33 4.40 -26.35
C SER A 347 6.40 5.07 -27.35
N VAL A 348 5.21 5.42 -26.86
CA VAL A 348 4.14 6.06 -27.64
C VAL A 348 3.68 7.29 -26.87
N THR A 349 3.73 8.47 -27.50
CA THR A 349 3.31 9.74 -26.90
C THR A 349 1.96 10.16 -27.46
N ILE A 350 0.99 10.53 -26.63
CA ILE A 350 -0.23 11.20 -27.09
C ILE A 350 -0.01 12.70 -26.90
N ALA A 351 0.11 13.46 -27.99
CA ALA A 351 0.51 14.86 -27.91
C ALA A 351 -0.52 15.74 -27.17
N ASP A 352 -0.06 16.86 -26.62
CA ASP A 352 -0.94 17.89 -26.05
C ASP A 352 -2.00 18.35 -27.06
N GLY A 353 -3.24 18.45 -26.61
CA GLY A 353 -4.40 18.77 -27.45
C GLY A 353 -4.90 17.66 -28.39
N ALA A 354 -4.24 16.49 -28.42
CA ALA A 354 -4.74 15.33 -29.15
C ALA A 354 -5.84 14.60 -28.36
N THR A 355 -6.80 14.02 -29.08
CA THR A 355 -7.90 13.22 -28.50
C THR A 355 -7.91 11.82 -29.09
N VAL A 356 -8.14 10.81 -28.24
CA VAL A 356 -8.45 9.44 -28.68
C VAL A 356 -9.79 9.02 -28.07
N THR A 357 -10.80 8.79 -28.91
CA THR A 357 -12.12 8.33 -28.47
C THR A 357 -12.20 6.81 -28.62
N VAL A 358 -12.35 6.06 -27.54
CA VAL A 358 -12.48 4.60 -27.54
C VAL A 358 -13.94 4.23 -27.27
N ASP A 359 -14.64 3.71 -28.27
CA ASP A 359 -16.04 3.30 -28.19
C ASP A 359 -16.17 1.79 -28.06
N HIS A 360 -16.61 1.29 -26.89
CA HIS A 360 -16.85 -0.12 -26.62
C HIS A 360 -18.18 -0.64 -27.20
N ASN A 361 -18.95 0.22 -27.87
CA ASN A 361 -20.18 -0.11 -28.60
C ASN A 361 -21.25 -0.82 -27.72
N GLY A 362 -21.31 -0.47 -26.43
CA GLY A 362 -22.32 -0.95 -25.47
C GLY A 362 -22.34 -2.47 -25.20
N ASN A 363 -21.33 -3.22 -25.63
CA ASN A 363 -21.40 -4.68 -25.71
C ASN A 363 -20.32 -5.36 -24.83
N VAL A 364 -20.65 -5.61 -23.57
CA VAL A 364 -19.79 -6.33 -22.61
C VAL A 364 -20.25 -7.78 -22.32
N SER A 365 -21.36 -8.23 -22.94
CA SER A 365 -21.98 -9.51 -22.59
C SER A 365 -21.95 -10.59 -23.67
N GLN A 366 -21.40 -10.33 -24.87
CA GLN A 366 -21.52 -11.25 -26.00
C GLN A 366 -20.24 -11.98 -26.43
N ALA A 367 -19.05 -11.62 -25.95
CA ALA A 367 -17.84 -12.39 -26.26
C ALA A 367 -17.71 -13.59 -25.29
N PRO A 368 -17.83 -14.84 -25.76
CA PRO A 368 -17.60 -16.02 -24.95
C PRO A 368 -16.10 -16.10 -24.62
N GLY A 369 -15.72 -15.79 -23.38
CA GLY A 369 -14.33 -15.86 -22.95
C GLY A 369 -13.58 -14.54 -22.93
N TYR A 370 -14.22 -13.45 -22.48
CA TYR A 370 -13.55 -12.24 -21.98
C TYR A 370 -12.47 -12.64 -20.95
N ASN A 371 -11.29 -12.94 -21.47
CA ASN A 371 -10.19 -13.48 -20.69
C ASN A 371 -9.64 -12.33 -19.86
N LYS A 372 -9.49 -12.58 -18.56
CA LYS A 372 -8.94 -11.68 -17.52
C LYS A 372 -7.49 -11.20 -17.79
N TYR A 373 -7.01 -11.32 -19.02
CA TYR A 373 -5.66 -11.00 -19.49
C TYR A 373 -5.63 -9.77 -20.40
N SER A 374 -6.72 -9.02 -20.58
CA SER A 374 -6.67 -7.65 -21.12
C SER A 374 -6.02 -6.74 -20.07
N GLN A 375 -4.76 -7.03 -19.78
CA GLN A 375 -3.90 -6.24 -18.97
C GLN A 375 -3.59 -4.97 -19.77
N LEU A 376 -4.30 -3.90 -19.41
CA LEU A 376 -3.70 -2.55 -19.37
C LEU A 376 -2.44 -2.50 -18.47
N GLN A 377 -1.88 -3.63 -18.00
CA GLN A 377 -0.72 -3.64 -17.11
C GLN A 377 0.58 -3.18 -17.78
N ASP A 378 0.65 -2.99 -19.10
CA ASP A 378 1.88 -2.47 -19.72
C ASP A 378 1.71 -1.24 -20.62
N ILE A 379 0.53 -0.91 -21.16
CA ILE A 379 0.45 0.18 -22.15
C ILE A 379 0.45 1.59 -21.51
N SER A 380 0.01 1.73 -20.25
CA SER A 380 0.08 3.00 -19.50
C SER A 380 1.48 3.33 -18.97
N ALA A 381 2.42 2.37 -18.99
CA ALA A 381 3.79 2.60 -18.55
C ALA A 381 4.61 3.45 -19.53
N TYR A 382 4.14 3.57 -20.78
CA TYR A 382 4.91 4.09 -21.92
C TYR A 382 4.35 5.38 -22.55
N VAL A 383 3.34 6.00 -21.94
CA VAL A 383 2.77 7.29 -22.37
C VAL A 383 3.45 8.45 -21.63
N THR A 384 4.11 9.33 -22.37
CA THR A 384 4.77 10.54 -21.86
C THR A 384 3.94 11.80 -22.22
N ASP A 385 3.01 12.18 -21.34
CA ASP A 385 2.29 13.48 -21.20
C ASP A 385 1.01 13.86 -22.03
N SER A 386 0.20 14.76 -21.41
CA SER A 386 -0.94 15.68 -21.75
C SER A 386 -2.14 15.40 -22.70
N GLY A 387 -2.17 14.39 -23.56
CA GLY A 387 -3.35 14.15 -24.43
C GLY A 387 -4.61 13.61 -23.72
N THR A 388 -5.81 13.74 -24.30
CA THR A 388 -7.07 13.24 -23.70
C THR A 388 -7.52 11.92 -24.33
N VAL A 389 -7.79 10.90 -23.51
CA VAL A 389 -8.48 9.67 -23.94
C VAL A 389 -9.91 9.69 -23.41
N THR A 390 -10.90 9.54 -24.29
CA THR A 390 -12.33 9.52 -23.95
C THR A 390 -12.89 8.13 -24.22
N GLU A 391 -13.50 7.49 -23.22
CA GLU A 391 -14.16 6.19 -23.41
C GLU A 391 -15.68 6.34 -23.53
N ILE A 392 -16.30 5.61 -24.47
CA ILE A 392 -17.73 5.61 -24.76
C ILE A 392 -18.25 4.17 -24.64
N GLY A 393 -19.12 3.89 -23.67
CA GLY A 393 -19.60 2.54 -23.35
C GLY A 393 -19.16 2.06 -21.95
N GLU A 394 -19.76 0.99 -21.41
CA GLU A 394 -19.43 0.50 -20.06
C GLU A 394 -18.11 -0.29 -20.07
N HIS A 395 -17.07 0.31 -19.48
CA HIS A 395 -15.71 -0.26 -19.37
C HIS A 395 -15.37 -0.69 -17.93
N VAL A 396 -14.28 -1.45 -17.77
CA VAL A 396 -13.67 -1.76 -16.47
C VAL A 396 -12.77 -0.58 -16.09
N TYR A 397 -13.17 0.17 -15.05
CA TYR A 397 -12.62 1.50 -14.73
C TYR A 397 -11.14 1.49 -14.31
N GLY A 398 -10.30 2.17 -15.10
CA GLY A 398 -8.94 2.57 -14.73
C GLY A 398 -8.78 4.09 -14.85
N PHE A 399 -8.38 4.79 -13.79
CA PHE A 399 -8.15 6.24 -13.80
C PHE A 399 -6.66 6.55 -13.72
N LEU A 400 -6.17 7.39 -14.63
CA LEU A 400 -4.86 8.01 -14.50
C LEU A 400 -5.05 9.38 -13.83
N VAL A 401 -4.37 9.59 -12.71
CA VAL A 401 -4.44 10.82 -11.92
C VAL A 401 -3.08 11.51 -11.96
N SER A 402 -3.06 12.75 -12.46
CA SER A 402 -1.86 13.58 -12.59
C SER A 402 -1.90 14.85 -11.76
N ASP A 403 -3.08 15.21 -11.25
CA ASP A 403 -3.37 16.45 -10.53
C ASP A 403 -4.67 16.32 -9.72
N ASP A 404 -4.99 17.33 -8.92
CA ASP A 404 -6.18 17.33 -8.05
C ASP A 404 -7.50 17.32 -8.83
N GLU A 405 -7.52 17.85 -10.06
CA GLU A 405 -8.71 17.93 -10.91
C GLU A 405 -9.04 16.57 -11.52
N SER A 406 -8.04 15.86 -12.02
CA SER A 406 -8.14 14.46 -12.49
C SER A 406 -8.46 13.49 -11.35
N LEU A 407 -7.97 13.75 -10.13
CA LEU A 407 -8.33 12.99 -8.93
C LEU A 407 -9.80 13.21 -8.54
N ALA A 408 -10.24 14.47 -8.50
CA ALA A 408 -11.64 14.83 -8.21
C ALA A 408 -12.59 14.27 -9.26
N ALA A 409 -12.21 14.32 -10.54
CA ALA A 409 -12.97 13.74 -11.64
C ALA A 409 -13.08 12.22 -11.51
N ALA A 410 -11.97 11.53 -11.24
CA ALA A 410 -11.95 10.08 -11.02
C ALA A 410 -12.86 9.67 -9.86
N ILE A 411 -12.73 10.35 -8.71
CA ILE A 411 -13.54 10.05 -7.52
C ILE A 411 -15.02 10.39 -7.75
N SER A 412 -15.32 11.49 -8.44
CA SER A 412 -16.68 11.83 -8.86
C SER A 412 -17.26 10.75 -9.77
N ASP A 413 -16.49 10.24 -10.72
CA ASP A 413 -16.94 9.20 -11.65
C ASP A 413 -17.18 7.86 -10.94
N ILE A 414 -16.27 7.46 -10.05
CA ILE A 414 -16.42 6.26 -9.21
C ILE A 414 -17.72 6.34 -8.38
N ASN A 415 -18.00 7.52 -7.81
CA ASN A 415 -19.18 7.74 -6.98
C ASN A 415 -20.50 7.83 -7.77
N THR A 416 -20.45 8.24 -9.05
CA THR A 416 -21.67 8.54 -9.83
C THR A 416 -22.04 7.46 -10.83
N LYS A 417 -21.08 6.69 -11.36
CA LYS A 417 -21.32 5.73 -12.46
C LYS A 417 -21.41 4.25 -12.07
N ASN A 418 -21.07 3.86 -10.83
CA ASN A 418 -21.05 2.45 -10.40
C ASN A 418 -22.37 1.92 -9.78
N ALA A 419 -23.51 2.13 -10.44
CA ALA A 419 -24.78 1.54 -10.03
C ALA A 419 -24.93 0.03 -10.37
N PHE A 420 -23.92 -0.64 -10.93
CA PHE A 420 -23.97 -2.05 -11.33
C PHE A 420 -22.67 -2.84 -11.01
N TRP A 421 -22.71 -3.62 -9.92
CA TRP A 421 -21.98 -4.89 -9.61
C TRP A 421 -20.45 -5.04 -9.80
N ASN A 422 -19.78 -5.51 -8.72
CA ASN A 422 -18.64 -6.46 -8.64
C ASN A 422 -17.45 -6.33 -9.61
N LYS A 423 -16.92 -5.13 -9.89
CA LYS A 423 -15.71 -4.99 -10.71
C LYS A 423 -14.61 -4.20 -9.98
N PRO A 424 -13.34 -4.64 -10.06
CA PRO A 424 -12.23 -3.90 -9.50
C PRO A 424 -12.01 -2.60 -10.28
N VAL A 425 -11.68 -1.52 -9.55
CA VAL A 425 -11.34 -0.19 -10.09
C VAL A 425 -9.88 0.08 -9.78
N THR A 426 -9.10 0.51 -10.77
CA THR A 426 -7.67 0.84 -10.57
C THR A 426 -7.46 2.35 -10.73
N VAL A 427 -6.80 2.99 -9.77
CA VAL A 427 -6.40 4.40 -9.82
C VAL A 427 -4.88 4.47 -9.79
N VAL A 428 -4.29 4.91 -10.89
CA VAL A 428 -2.83 5.05 -11.04
C VAL A 428 -2.47 6.51 -10.87
N MET A 429 -1.68 6.83 -9.83
CA MET A 429 -1.27 8.19 -9.51
C MET A 429 0.17 8.45 -9.99
N LYS A 430 0.38 9.57 -10.68
CA LYS A 430 1.72 10.06 -11.02
C LYS A 430 2.40 10.65 -9.77
N GLY A 431 3.72 10.59 -9.68
CA GLY A 431 4.47 11.22 -8.58
C GLY A 431 4.16 12.70 -8.40
N GLY A 432 3.80 13.13 -7.18
CA GLY A 432 3.38 14.50 -6.89
C GLY A 432 2.83 14.69 -5.47
N VAL A 433 2.46 15.93 -5.15
CA VAL A 433 1.69 16.32 -3.95
C VAL A 433 0.28 16.64 -4.38
N TYR A 434 -0.71 15.97 -3.78
CA TYR A 434 -2.14 16.15 -4.05
C TYR A 434 -2.81 16.81 -2.84
N GLU A 435 -3.56 17.88 -3.05
CA GLU A 435 -4.19 18.68 -1.99
C GLU A 435 -5.70 18.81 -2.20
N GLY A 436 -6.49 18.19 -1.31
CA GLY A 436 -7.95 18.32 -1.37
C GLY A 436 -8.72 17.45 -0.37
N GLU A 437 -10.01 17.74 -0.22
CA GLU A 437 -10.95 16.86 0.48
C GLU A 437 -11.69 16.00 -0.56
N TYR A 438 -11.51 14.69 -0.48
CA TYR A 438 -12.07 13.73 -1.40
C TYR A 438 -12.92 12.72 -0.63
N THR A 439 -14.07 12.36 -1.18
CA THR A 439 -14.98 11.37 -0.55
C THR A 439 -15.23 10.25 -1.53
N LEU A 440 -14.82 9.04 -1.17
CA LEU A 440 -15.22 7.80 -1.83
C LEU A 440 -16.39 7.20 -1.06
N LYS A 441 -17.54 7.07 -1.71
CA LYS A 441 -18.74 6.46 -1.12
C LYS A 441 -18.81 4.99 -1.52
N GLN A 442 -18.84 4.07 -0.58
CA GLN A 442 -19.36 2.73 -0.83
C GLN A 442 -20.89 2.74 -0.67
N PHE A 443 -21.57 1.96 -1.50
CA PHE A 443 -23.04 1.90 -1.54
C PHE A 443 -23.61 1.02 -0.40
N PRO A 444 -24.80 1.33 0.13
CA PRO A 444 -25.42 0.56 1.21
C PRO A 444 -25.84 -0.85 0.75
N GLU A 445 -25.58 -1.87 1.57
CA GLU A 445 -26.16 -3.20 1.38
C GLU A 445 -27.65 -3.22 1.77
N TRP A 446 -28.47 -3.60 0.78
CA TRP A 446 -29.68 -4.43 0.87
C TRP A 446 -30.89 -3.95 1.69
N GLY A 447 -31.89 -3.47 0.95
CA GLY A 447 -33.30 -3.72 1.30
C GLY A 447 -33.56 -5.23 1.36
N GLY A 448 -34.09 -5.70 2.48
CA GLY A 448 -33.85 -7.06 2.97
C GLY A 448 -34.37 -8.22 2.12
N VAL A 449 -33.53 -9.25 1.98
CA VAL A 449 -33.91 -10.67 1.85
C VAL A 449 -32.79 -11.53 2.46
N ASP A 450 -33.15 -12.25 3.52
CA ASP A 450 -32.54 -13.45 4.12
C ASP A 450 -31.07 -13.80 3.78
N ALA A 451 -30.18 -13.50 4.74
CA ALA A 451 -28.75 -13.81 4.71
C ALA A 451 -28.49 -15.27 5.12
N GLN A 452 -28.41 -16.18 4.14
CA GLN A 452 -27.79 -17.50 4.32
C GLN A 452 -27.50 -18.13 2.95
N ASN A 453 -26.24 -18.00 2.49
CA ASN A 453 -25.63 -18.51 1.26
C ASN A 453 -25.51 -17.51 0.09
N LYS A 454 -24.24 -17.32 -0.31
CA LYS A 454 -23.69 -16.97 -1.65
C LYS A 454 -23.06 -15.58 -1.79
N GLY A 455 -21.72 -15.60 -1.85
CA GLY A 455 -20.89 -14.75 -2.72
C GLY A 455 -20.75 -13.29 -2.32
N SER A 456 -19.70 -12.99 -1.54
CA SER A 456 -19.25 -11.63 -1.23
C SER A 456 -19.05 -10.81 -2.50
N ALA A 457 -19.91 -9.81 -2.70
CA ALA A 457 -19.76 -8.77 -3.71
C ALA A 457 -18.64 -7.80 -3.29
N GLN A 458 -17.39 -8.06 -3.69
CA GLN A 458 -16.24 -7.19 -3.41
C GLN A 458 -16.00 -6.23 -4.58
N THR A 459 -16.03 -4.93 -4.31
CA THR A 459 -15.46 -3.91 -5.22
C THR A 459 -14.08 -3.58 -4.68
N ASP A 460 -13.03 -4.01 -5.39
CA ASP A 460 -11.65 -3.73 -5.00
C ASP A 460 -11.20 -2.42 -5.66
N VAL A 461 -10.90 -1.38 -4.87
CA VAL A 461 -10.27 -0.15 -5.38
C VAL A 461 -8.77 -0.27 -5.13
N THR A 462 -7.97 -0.21 -6.20
CA THR A 462 -6.52 -0.33 -6.13
C THR A 462 -5.84 0.99 -6.44
N PHE A 463 -5.09 1.53 -5.48
CA PHE A 463 -4.25 2.71 -5.70
C PHE A 463 -2.80 2.28 -5.95
N VAL A 464 -2.22 2.77 -7.05
CA VAL A 464 -0.83 2.48 -7.45
C VAL A 464 -0.07 3.80 -7.58
N GLY A 465 1.02 3.96 -6.83
CA GLY A 465 1.88 5.15 -6.90
C GLY A 465 3.07 4.90 -7.83
N LYS A 466 3.30 5.81 -8.80
CA LYS A 466 4.48 5.78 -9.69
C LYS A 466 5.45 6.89 -9.28
N ASP A 467 6.38 6.57 -8.38
CA ASP A 467 7.47 7.38 -7.81
C ASP A 467 7.13 8.60 -6.93
N GLY A 468 7.43 8.49 -5.62
CA GLY A 468 7.49 9.63 -4.68
C GLY A 468 6.15 10.14 -4.12
N ALA A 469 5.08 9.34 -4.22
CA ALA A 469 3.74 9.79 -3.88
C ALA A 469 3.63 10.25 -2.41
N MET A 470 3.25 11.52 -2.23
CA MET A 470 2.75 12.12 -1.00
C MET A 470 1.33 12.62 -1.24
N PHE A 471 0.36 12.00 -0.59
CA PHE A 471 -1.01 12.53 -0.51
C PHE A 471 -1.07 13.51 0.67
N THR A 472 -1.74 14.65 0.55
CA THR A 472 -2.02 15.59 1.64
C THR A 472 -3.47 16.01 1.61
N GLY A 473 -4.34 15.34 2.37
CA GLY A 473 -5.78 15.65 2.30
C GLY A 473 -6.67 14.56 2.84
N ILE A 474 -7.94 14.89 3.06
CA ILE A 474 -8.93 14.01 3.70
C ILE A 474 -9.53 13.08 2.63
N LEU A 475 -9.43 11.75 2.78
CA LEU A 475 -10.01 10.74 1.87
C LEU A 475 -11.02 9.86 2.61
N TYR A 476 -12.28 10.26 2.64
CA TYR A 476 -13.32 9.43 3.28
C TYR A 476 -13.60 8.16 2.46
N VAL A 477 -13.69 6.99 3.10
CA VAL A 477 -14.00 5.69 2.46
C VAL A 477 -15.18 5.04 3.19
N ASN A 478 -16.38 5.62 3.07
CA ASN A 478 -17.54 5.16 3.85
C ASN A 478 -18.01 3.77 3.38
N GLY A 479 -18.19 2.81 4.28
CA GLY A 479 -18.60 1.44 4.01
C GLY A 479 -19.72 0.90 4.92
N TYR A 480 -20.53 0.01 4.35
CA TYR A 480 -21.34 -1.02 5.05
C TYR A 480 -20.96 -2.33 4.34
N GLY A 481 -20.40 -3.32 5.06
CA GLY A 481 -19.95 -4.60 4.49
C GLY A 481 -18.46 -4.73 4.07
N GLN A 482 -18.00 -5.96 3.80
CA GLN A 482 -16.58 -6.36 3.64
C GLN A 482 -15.92 -5.94 2.31
N GLY A 483 -15.76 -4.63 2.09
CA GLY A 483 -14.91 -4.09 1.01
C GLY A 483 -13.41 -4.28 1.27
N LYS A 484 -12.60 -4.41 0.21
CA LYS A 484 -11.14 -4.42 0.27
C LYS A 484 -10.59 -3.25 -0.53
N SER A 485 -9.69 -2.47 0.06
CA SER A 485 -8.85 -1.52 -0.70
C SER A 485 -7.45 -2.11 -0.81
N ASN A 486 -6.97 -2.33 -2.04
CA ASN A 486 -5.64 -2.90 -2.27
C ASN A 486 -4.65 -1.78 -2.61
N PHE A 487 -3.47 -1.80 -1.98
CA PHE A 487 -2.35 -0.95 -2.38
C PHE A 487 -1.28 -1.87 -2.95
N ASN A 488 -0.96 -1.68 -4.23
CA ASN A 488 0.03 -2.49 -4.93
C ASN A 488 1.11 -1.57 -5.49
N ASP A 489 2.35 -1.99 -5.31
CA ASP A 489 3.51 -1.38 -5.93
C ASP A 489 4.32 -2.51 -6.55
N SER A 490 4.56 -2.40 -7.86
CA SER A 490 5.26 -3.39 -8.67
C SER A 490 6.76 -3.10 -8.80
N GLU A 491 7.27 -1.99 -8.26
CA GLU A 491 8.60 -1.47 -8.61
C GLU A 491 9.56 -1.17 -7.43
N ASN A 492 9.26 -1.59 -6.18
CA ASN A 492 10.08 -1.28 -4.98
C ASN A 492 10.17 0.23 -4.67
N VAL A 493 9.08 0.97 -4.78
CA VAL A 493 9.01 2.42 -4.65
C VAL A 493 8.32 2.80 -3.33
N LYS A 494 8.98 3.67 -2.54
CA LYS A 494 8.43 4.14 -1.26
C LYS A 494 7.12 4.92 -1.46
N THR A 495 6.02 4.42 -0.90
CA THR A 495 4.70 5.08 -0.90
C THR A 495 4.46 5.79 0.43
N VAL A 496 4.10 7.08 0.43
CA VAL A 496 3.86 7.88 1.64
C VAL A 496 2.47 8.52 1.64
N PHE A 497 1.65 8.20 2.64
CA PHE A 497 0.39 8.90 2.90
C PHE A 497 0.64 9.96 3.97
N LYS A 498 0.28 11.23 3.73
CA LYS A 498 0.47 12.31 4.71
C LYS A 498 -0.84 13.04 5.01
N ASN A 499 -1.15 13.32 6.28
CA ASN A 499 -2.37 14.04 6.66
C ASN A 499 -3.67 13.44 6.08
N VAL A 500 -3.71 12.11 5.88
CA VAL A 500 -4.86 11.44 5.25
C VAL A 500 -5.86 11.01 6.29
N HIS A 501 -7.12 11.42 6.13
CA HIS A 501 -8.22 10.90 6.95
C HIS A 501 -8.88 9.73 6.23
N PHE A 502 -8.85 8.53 6.81
CA PHE A 502 -9.58 7.35 6.38
C PHE A 502 -10.78 7.15 7.33
N ASP A 503 -12.00 7.06 6.80
CA ASP A 503 -13.21 6.84 7.61
C ASP A 503 -14.06 5.73 6.99
N ALA A 504 -14.40 4.69 7.75
CA ALA A 504 -15.22 3.57 7.29
C ALA A 504 -16.74 3.81 7.36
N GLY A 505 -17.23 4.94 7.86
CA GLY A 505 -18.68 5.15 8.04
C GLY A 505 -19.27 4.38 9.24
N MET A 506 -20.55 4.63 9.55
CA MET A 506 -21.22 4.46 10.86
C MET A 506 -20.85 3.22 11.72
N PRO A 507 -20.80 3.37 13.06
CA PRO A 507 -20.53 2.27 13.98
C PRO A 507 -21.75 1.34 14.10
N SER A 508 -21.70 0.15 13.51
CA SER A 508 -22.63 -0.91 13.90
C SER A 508 -22.15 -1.52 15.23
N VAL A 509 -23.07 -1.62 16.18
CA VAL A 509 -22.76 -1.79 17.61
C VAL A 509 -22.72 -3.27 18.04
N ASP A 510 -22.99 -4.23 17.13
CA ASP A 510 -23.45 -5.56 17.61
C ASP A 510 -22.86 -6.84 16.96
N ASP A 511 -22.01 -6.82 15.92
CA ASP A 511 -21.53 -8.11 15.37
C ASP A 511 -20.08 -8.22 14.88
N GLY A 512 -19.28 -7.15 14.88
CA GLY A 512 -17.91 -7.23 14.41
C GLY A 512 -17.82 -7.77 12.97
N THR A 513 -18.62 -7.24 12.04
CA THR A 513 -18.53 -7.60 10.62
C THR A 513 -18.26 -6.43 9.67
N ASP A 514 -18.35 -5.18 10.13
CA ASP A 514 -18.05 -3.97 9.35
C ASP A 514 -16.59 -3.53 9.53
N TYR A 515 -15.77 -3.69 8.47
CA TYR A 515 -14.33 -3.41 8.51
C TYR A 515 -13.80 -2.68 7.27
N LEU A 516 -13.09 -1.56 7.49
CA LEU A 516 -12.16 -1.02 6.50
C LEU A 516 -10.93 -1.91 6.43
N ASN A 517 -10.90 -2.87 5.50
CA ASN A 517 -9.71 -3.70 5.26
C ASN A 517 -8.77 -3.03 4.25
N LEU A 518 -7.65 -2.51 4.75
CA LEU A 518 -6.54 -2.06 3.90
C LEU A 518 -5.61 -3.25 3.65
N TYR A 519 -5.52 -3.70 2.39
CA TYR A 519 -4.64 -4.80 1.95
C TYR A 519 -3.43 -4.24 1.23
N VAL A 520 -2.23 -4.53 1.73
CA VAL A 520 -0.97 -4.23 1.02
C VAL A 520 -0.47 -5.51 0.35
N GLN A 521 -0.34 -5.50 -0.99
CA GLN A 521 0.00 -6.70 -1.77
C GLN A 521 1.50 -7.01 -1.77
N LYS A 522 1.84 -8.25 -2.17
CA LYS A 522 3.21 -8.75 -2.31
C LYS A 522 3.95 -7.96 -3.40
N GLY A 523 5.00 -7.23 -3.03
CA GLY A 523 5.79 -6.38 -3.93
C GLY A 523 5.84 -4.90 -3.51
N ALA A 524 4.87 -4.46 -2.70
CA ALA A 524 4.86 -3.13 -2.11
C ALA A 524 5.84 -3.05 -0.93
N ASP A 525 7.12 -2.92 -1.25
CA ASP A 525 8.17 -2.71 -0.26
C ASP A 525 8.20 -1.21 0.13
N ASN A 526 7.96 -0.89 1.41
CA ASN A 526 8.09 0.45 2.04
C ASN A 526 6.86 1.40 1.98
N VAL A 527 5.79 1.06 2.71
CA VAL A 527 4.61 1.95 2.88
C VAL A 527 4.71 2.75 4.18
N THR A 528 4.55 4.08 4.11
CA THR A 528 4.57 4.99 5.26
C THR A 528 3.26 5.78 5.37
N PHE A 529 2.73 5.92 6.58
CA PHE A 529 1.63 6.82 6.92
C PHE A 529 2.15 7.87 7.91
N ASP A 530 1.97 9.15 7.61
CA ASP A 530 2.50 10.31 8.35
C ASP A 530 1.36 11.26 8.71
N VAL A 531 1.02 11.39 9.98
CA VAL A 531 -0.05 12.24 10.50
C VAL A 531 -1.44 11.90 9.91
N CYS A 532 -1.68 10.63 9.59
CA CYS A 532 -2.96 10.16 9.09
C CYS A 532 -3.97 9.92 10.23
N ASN A 533 -5.26 10.15 9.97
CA ASN A 533 -6.34 9.83 10.89
C ASN A 533 -7.16 8.65 10.34
N PHE A 534 -7.51 7.69 11.17
CA PHE A 534 -8.32 6.54 10.84
C PHE A 534 -9.55 6.57 11.76
N THR A 535 -10.75 6.55 11.23
CA THR A 535 -12.01 6.58 12.00
C THR A 535 -12.89 5.41 11.57
N ASN A 536 -13.52 4.72 12.52
CA ASN A 536 -14.34 3.52 12.28
C ASN A 536 -13.56 2.39 11.57
N ALA A 537 -12.23 2.42 11.62
CA ALA A 537 -11.37 1.47 10.92
C ALA A 537 -11.04 0.30 11.84
N THR A 538 -11.73 -0.82 11.68
CA THR A 538 -11.65 -1.93 12.63
C THR A 538 -10.43 -2.84 12.41
N HIS A 539 -10.01 -3.16 11.17
CA HIS A 539 -8.85 -4.04 10.87
C HIS A 539 -7.97 -3.55 9.71
N ILE A 540 -6.67 -3.37 9.93
CA ILE A 540 -5.68 -3.09 8.88
C ILE A 540 -4.88 -4.37 8.61
N ASN A 541 -5.05 -4.98 7.43
CA ASN A 541 -4.54 -6.32 7.15
C ASN A 541 -3.41 -6.33 6.11
N PHE A 542 -2.21 -6.63 6.56
CA PHE A 542 -0.99 -6.67 5.78
C PHE A 542 -0.65 -8.11 5.36
N GLY A 543 -1.12 -8.49 4.18
CA GLY A 543 -0.79 -9.77 3.53
C GLY A 543 -1.96 -10.75 3.45
N GLY A 544 -1.96 -11.55 2.39
CA GLY A 544 -2.96 -12.61 2.20
C GLY A 544 -2.76 -13.78 3.18
N SER A 545 -3.83 -14.52 3.44
CA SER A 545 -3.76 -15.76 4.20
C SER A 545 -2.73 -16.72 3.59
N GLY A 546 -1.58 -16.90 4.24
CA GLY A 546 -0.64 -17.99 3.94
C GLY A 546 0.69 -17.64 3.25
N THR A 547 1.05 -16.37 3.03
CA THR A 547 2.36 -16.01 2.46
C THR A 547 2.99 -14.77 3.10
N ASN A 548 4.32 -14.78 3.23
CA ASN A 548 5.13 -13.73 3.86
C ASN A 548 4.99 -12.39 3.11
N GLY A 549 4.73 -11.31 3.84
CA GLY A 549 4.97 -9.96 3.34
C GLY A 549 6.47 -9.68 3.34
N THR A 550 7.00 -9.13 2.25
CA THR A 550 8.44 -8.83 2.10
C THR A 550 8.82 -7.40 2.52
N GLY A 551 7.85 -6.50 2.66
CA GLY A 551 8.07 -5.05 2.88
C GLY A 551 8.07 -4.57 4.33
N ASP A 552 8.65 -3.39 4.54
CA ASP A 552 8.62 -2.60 5.79
C ASP A 552 7.42 -1.64 5.81
N ILE A 553 6.79 -1.44 6.97
CA ILE A 553 5.63 -0.56 7.16
C ILE A 553 5.91 0.43 8.30
N ALA A 554 5.56 1.70 8.10
CA ALA A 554 5.72 2.75 9.11
C ALA A 554 4.46 3.59 9.30
N PHE A 555 4.12 3.87 10.56
CA PHE A 555 3.15 4.87 10.99
C PHE A 555 3.85 5.90 11.85
N THR A 556 3.64 7.19 11.57
CA THR A 556 4.20 8.30 12.35
C THR A 556 3.11 9.34 12.59
N GLY A 557 2.89 9.79 13.82
CA GLY A 557 1.92 10.85 14.13
C GLY A 557 0.45 10.50 13.85
N CYS A 558 0.12 9.23 13.60
CA CYS A 558 -1.21 8.82 13.14
C CYS A 558 -2.19 8.63 14.30
N THR A 559 -3.47 8.92 14.08
CA THR A 559 -4.55 8.68 15.06
C THR A 559 -5.51 7.61 14.54
N PHE A 560 -5.89 6.66 15.38
CA PHE A 560 -6.86 5.60 15.07
C PHE A 560 -8.02 5.70 16.05
N ASN A 561 -9.23 5.85 15.55
CA ASN A 561 -10.46 6.04 16.31
C ASN A 561 -11.44 4.93 15.94
N TYR A 562 -11.86 4.15 16.93
CA TYR A 562 -12.81 3.03 16.81
C TYR A 562 -12.25 1.84 15.99
N GLY A 563 -11.26 1.17 16.57
CA GLY A 563 -10.59 0.01 15.99
C GLY A 563 -9.22 0.33 15.38
N GLY A 564 -8.41 -0.72 15.17
CA GLY A 564 -7.03 -0.56 14.72
C GLY A 564 -6.19 -1.84 14.80
N ASN A 565 -6.78 -3.02 14.56
CA ASN A 565 -6.00 -4.27 14.59
C ASN A 565 -5.04 -4.28 13.40
N ILE A 566 -3.73 -4.17 13.65
CA ILE A 566 -2.70 -4.36 12.62
C ILE A 566 -2.41 -5.86 12.53
N SER A 567 -2.91 -6.54 11.50
CA SER A 567 -2.71 -7.97 11.30
C SER A 567 -1.81 -8.28 10.10
N GLY A 568 -0.88 -9.24 10.20
CA GLY A 568 -0.07 -9.63 9.04
C GLY A 568 1.31 -10.20 9.38
N GLY A 569 2.08 -10.53 8.34
CA GLY A 569 3.49 -10.95 8.47
C GLY A 569 4.47 -9.98 7.79
N PRO A 570 4.50 -8.68 8.15
CA PRO A 570 5.48 -7.73 7.62
C PRO A 570 6.90 -8.09 8.10
N ARG A 571 7.92 -7.63 7.37
CA ARG A 571 9.33 -7.76 7.78
C ARG A 571 9.62 -6.88 9.00
N THR A 572 9.24 -5.61 8.91
CA THR A 572 9.33 -4.61 9.97
C THR A 572 8.04 -3.79 10.06
N LEU A 573 7.52 -3.59 11.28
CA LEU A 573 6.45 -2.64 11.60
C LEU A 573 7.01 -1.57 12.55
N THR A 574 6.96 -0.31 12.14
CA THR A 574 7.37 0.85 12.95
C THR A 574 6.16 1.73 13.25
N ILE A 575 5.94 2.07 14.52
CA ILE A 575 4.86 2.94 14.98
C ILE A 575 5.46 4.00 15.90
N ALA A 576 5.36 5.26 15.52
CA ALA A 576 5.96 6.38 16.24
C ALA A 576 4.95 7.50 16.46
N ASP A 577 4.84 8.00 17.69
CA ASP A 577 4.02 9.17 18.03
C ASP A 577 2.55 9.03 17.60
N CYS A 578 2.02 7.81 17.59
CA CYS A 578 0.65 7.52 17.19
C CYS A 578 -0.30 7.47 18.40
N THR A 579 -1.61 7.56 18.14
CA THR A 579 -2.66 7.38 19.16
C THR A 579 -3.69 6.36 18.67
N PHE A 580 -3.97 5.33 19.47
CA PHE A 580 -4.99 4.32 19.18
C PHE A 580 -6.13 4.42 20.19
N ASN A 581 -7.36 4.56 19.72
CA ASN A 581 -8.57 4.77 20.52
C ASN A 581 -9.63 3.71 20.18
N GLY A 582 -9.66 2.61 20.94
CA GLY A 582 -10.65 1.53 20.81
C GLY A 582 -10.20 0.37 19.91
N GLY A 583 -10.74 -0.83 20.17
CA GLY A 583 -10.50 -2.05 19.38
C GLY A 583 -10.78 -3.35 20.14
N TYR A 584 -11.43 -4.31 19.48
CA TYR A 584 -11.65 -5.69 19.95
C TYR A 584 -10.51 -6.59 19.44
N ASN A 585 -10.03 -7.58 20.19
CA ASN A 585 -8.91 -8.48 19.80
C ASN A 585 -7.50 -7.85 19.67
N GLY A 586 -7.31 -6.65 20.23
CA GLY A 586 -6.02 -6.01 20.47
C GLY A 586 -5.45 -5.11 19.36
N PHE A 587 -4.46 -4.29 19.74
CA PHE A 587 -3.88 -3.23 18.90
C PHE A 587 -2.96 -3.79 17.79
N VAL A 588 -2.02 -4.67 18.11
CA VAL A 588 -1.15 -5.32 17.10
C VAL A 588 -1.30 -6.83 17.14
N ASN A 589 -1.57 -7.46 15.99
CA ASN A 589 -1.77 -8.90 15.84
C ASN A 589 -0.82 -9.53 14.80
N VAL A 590 0.33 -10.05 15.24
CA VAL A 590 1.30 -10.68 14.32
C VAL A 590 0.90 -12.14 14.03
N GLN A 591 0.55 -12.47 12.79
CA GLN A 591 0.09 -13.81 12.38
C GLN A 591 1.18 -14.66 11.68
N ARG A 592 1.02 -16.00 11.67
CA ARG A 592 2.00 -16.98 11.14
C ARG A 592 2.08 -16.96 9.61
N GLY A 593 3.06 -16.26 9.06
CA GLY A 593 3.66 -16.53 7.73
C GLY A 593 4.95 -17.34 7.90
N GLY A 594 5.25 -18.29 7.01
CA GLY A 594 6.39 -19.21 7.18
C GLY A 594 7.77 -18.55 7.37
N ASN A 595 8.56 -19.05 8.32
CA ASN A 595 10.03 -18.87 8.46
C ASN A 595 10.64 -17.45 8.63
N GLY A 596 9.88 -16.39 8.89
CA GLY A 596 10.45 -15.05 9.22
C GLY A 596 10.14 -14.58 10.65
N ASN A 597 11.10 -13.90 11.31
CA ASN A 597 10.87 -13.15 12.54
C ASN A 597 10.29 -11.77 12.18
N GLY A 598 9.08 -11.43 12.64
CA GLY A 598 8.55 -10.07 12.49
C GLY A 598 9.15 -9.12 13.54
N ILE A 599 9.67 -7.96 13.12
CA ILE A 599 10.17 -6.92 14.04
C ILE A 599 9.09 -5.86 14.23
N VAL A 600 8.70 -5.57 15.47
CA VAL A 600 7.73 -4.52 15.81
C VAL A 600 8.40 -3.50 16.72
N THR A 601 8.42 -2.23 16.31
CA THR A 601 8.95 -1.12 17.11
C THR A 601 7.86 -0.09 17.37
N VAL A 602 7.64 0.26 18.63
CA VAL A 602 6.64 1.25 19.08
C VAL A 602 7.33 2.32 19.94
N THR A 603 7.17 3.59 19.59
CA THR A 603 7.77 4.70 20.35
C THR A 603 6.81 5.87 20.48
N GLY A 604 6.79 6.56 21.63
CA GLY A 604 5.99 7.79 21.80
C GLY A 604 4.47 7.60 21.62
N THR A 605 3.98 6.37 21.66
CA THR A 605 2.63 6.02 21.19
C THR A 605 1.69 5.82 22.37
N THR A 606 0.45 6.29 22.25
CA THR A 606 -0.63 6.03 23.22
C THR A 606 -1.57 4.96 22.66
N VAL A 607 -1.83 3.91 23.43
CA VAL A 607 -2.70 2.78 23.04
C VAL A 607 -3.85 2.65 24.02
N ASN A 608 -5.08 2.84 23.55
CA ASN A 608 -6.31 2.58 24.30
C ASN A 608 -7.05 1.43 23.63
N CYS A 609 -7.08 0.23 24.23
CA CYS A 609 -7.76 -0.93 23.66
C CYS A 609 -8.42 -1.81 24.73
N GLU A 610 -9.28 -2.73 24.29
CA GLU A 610 -9.82 -3.78 25.14
C GLU A 610 -9.07 -5.10 24.85
N GLU A 611 -9.00 -5.98 25.84
CA GLU A 611 -8.52 -7.37 25.74
C GLU A 611 -7.00 -7.57 25.63
N TYR A 612 -6.33 -7.05 24.59
CA TYR A 612 -4.89 -7.28 24.38
C TYR A 612 -4.15 -6.05 23.82
N GLY A 613 -2.95 -5.75 24.30
CA GLY A 613 -2.07 -4.77 23.67
C GLY A 613 -1.42 -5.35 22.41
N PHE A 614 -0.59 -6.37 22.60
CA PHE A 614 0.08 -7.12 21.55
C PHE A 614 -0.39 -8.58 21.55
N ARG A 615 -0.71 -9.11 20.38
CA ARG A 615 -1.03 -10.52 20.16
C ARG A 615 -0.10 -11.08 19.10
N THR A 616 0.54 -12.22 19.37
CA THR A 616 1.40 -12.87 18.38
C THR A 616 1.13 -14.37 18.29
N ASN A 617 1.04 -14.88 17.07
CA ASN A 617 0.92 -16.30 16.76
C ASN A 617 2.20 -16.88 16.13
N ALA A 618 3.25 -16.05 15.97
CA ALA A 618 4.50 -16.32 15.25
C ALA A 618 5.75 -15.89 16.06
N GLN A 619 6.95 -16.16 15.53
CA GLN A 619 8.20 -15.60 16.07
C GLN A 619 8.23 -14.09 15.80
N ALA A 620 8.20 -13.28 16.86
CA ALA A 620 8.23 -11.83 16.78
C ALA A 620 9.15 -11.24 17.86
N GLU A 621 9.83 -10.16 17.52
CA GLU A 621 10.56 -9.31 18.46
C GLU A 621 9.84 -7.96 18.55
N VAL A 622 9.26 -7.67 19.73
CA VAL A 622 8.53 -6.44 20.02
C VAL A 622 9.39 -5.54 20.90
N THR A 623 9.57 -4.29 20.51
CA THR A 623 10.20 -3.25 21.35
C THR A 623 9.26 -2.07 21.46
N ALA A 624 8.93 -1.67 22.68
CA ALA A 624 8.14 -0.48 22.97
C ALA A 624 8.90 0.45 23.91
N ALA A 625 8.96 1.74 23.61
CA ALA A 625 9.60 2.72 24.46
C ALA A 625 8.81 4.03 24.58
N ASN A 626 8.88 4.71 25.73
CA ASN A 626 8.25 6.02 25.95
C ASN A 626 6.78 6.06 25.51
N SER A 627 6.02 4.99 25.78
CA SER A 627 4.67 4.79 25.25
C SER A 627 3.69 4.49 26.39
N THR A 628 2.43 4.86 26.22
CA THR A 628 1.36 4.66 27.22
C THR A 628 0.40 3.59 26.74
N PHE A 629 0.10 2.59 27.57
CA PHE A 629 -0.79 1.46 27.25
C PHE A 629 -1.94 1.37 28.25
N ASN A 630 -3.14 1.68 27.79
CA ASN A 630 -4.40 1.66 28.52
C ASN A 630 -5.23 0.48 28.00
N ILE A 631 -5.12 -0.68 28.67
CA ILE A 631 -5.71 -1.94 28.19
C ILE A 631 -6.82 -2.36 29.14
N ALA A 632 -8.09 -2.16 28.76
CA ALA A 632 -9.23 -2.54 29.56
C ALA A 632 -9.52 -4.06 29.49
N LEU A 633 -10.18 -4.58 30.52
CA LEU A 633 -10.68 -5.95 30.56
C LEU A 633 -11.78 -6.14 29.50
N SER A 634 -11.69 -7.20 28.71
CA SER A 634 -12.78 -7.60 27.81
C SER A 634 -14.03 -7.98 28.61
N ALA A 635 -15.20 -7.49 28.19
CA ALA A 635 -16.50 -7.82 28.78
C ALA A 635 -16.91 -9.30 28.60
N THR A 636 -16.33 -10.00 27.61
CA THR A 636 -16.68 -11.39 27.26
C THR A 636 -15.73 -12.41 27.88
N GLU A 637 -14.42 -12.12 27.88
CA GLU A 637 -13.40 -13.06 28.37
C GLU A 637 -12.88 -12.72 29.77
N ASN A 638 -13.17 -11.51 30.30
CA ASN A 638 -12.57 -10.96 31.53
C ASN A 638 -11.03 -11.03 31.52
N ILE A 639 -10.43 -10.83 30.34
CA ILE A 639 -8.98 -10.82 30.13
C ILE A 639 -8.59 -9.46 29.53
N GLY A 640 -7.51 -8.88 30.04
CA GLY A 640 -6.90 -7.62 29.56
C GLY A 640 -5.39 -7.75 29.75
N ALA A 641 -4.61 -8.02 28.70
CA ALA A 641 -3.17 -8.33 28.82
C ALA A 641 -2.29 -7.48 27.92
N LEU A 642 -1.10 -7.10 28.41
CA LEU A 642 -0.13 -6.32 27.63
C LEU A 642 0.32 -7.10 26.39
N VAL A 643 0.65 -8.38 26.57
CA VAL A 643 1.12 -9.26 25.49
C VAL A 643 0.52 -10.66 25.62
N LEU A 644 0.05 -11.20 24.50
CA LEU A 644 -0.38 -12.59 24.33
C LEU A 644 0.50 -13.30 23.30
N PHE A 645 1.32 -14.26 23.76
CA PHE A 645 2.14 -15.11 22.89
C PHE A 645 1.47 -16.47 22.67
N ARG A 646 1.35 -16.90 21.41
CA ARG A 646 0.87 -18.24 21.02
C ARG A 646 1.90 -19.06 20.23
N GLY A 647 3.16 -18.61 20.15
CA GLY A 647 4.25 -19.29 19.43
C GLY A 647 5.61 -19.29 20.17
N ASP A 648 6.50 -20.21 19.80
CA ASP A 648 7.81 -20.42 20.43
C ASP A 648 8.84 -19.33 20.02
N LYS A 649 9.69 -18.86 20.96
CA LYS A 649 10.79 -17.89 20.77
C LYS A 649 10.43 -16.42 20.53
N ALA A 650 9.28 -15.95 20.99
CA ALA A 650 8.95 -14.53 20.90
C ALA A 650 9.65 -13.71 22.00
N LYS A 651 9.99 -12.45 21.71
CA LYS A 651 10.58 -11.51 22.69
C LYS A 651 9.80 -10.21 22.73
N ALA A 652 9.63 -9.65 23.91
CA ALA A 652 9.11 -8.29 24.08
C ALA A 652 9.96 -7.50 25.09
N THR A 653 10.27 -6.25 24.75
CA THR A 653 10.99 -5.32 25.61
C THR A 653 10.19 -4.02 25.72
N PHE A 654 9.93 -3.58 26.95
CA PHE A 654 9.25 -2.33 27.27
C PHE A 654 10.19 -1.45 28.11
N THR A 655 10.42 -0.21 27.68
CA THR A 655 11.34 0.73 28.34
C THR A 655 10.68 2.09 28.53
N ASP A 656 10.62 2.59 29.76
CA ASP A 656 10.03 3.90 30.08
C ASP A 656 8.57 4.02 29.59
N CYS A 657 7.81 2.92 29.64
CA CYS A 657 6.40 2.89 29.27
C CYS A 657 5.48 3.09 30.48
N GLU A 658 4.30 3.64 30.25
CA GLU A 658 3.24 3.80 31.25
C GLU A 658 2.15 2.76 31.00
N LEU A 659 1.71 2.01 32.02
CA LEU A 659 0.77 0.89 31.87
C LEU A 659 -0.46 1.08 32.76
N HIS A 660 -1.66 1.18 32.16
CA HIS A 660 -2.93 1.40 32.88
C HIS A 660 -3.92 0.25 32.62
N TYR A 661 -4.58 -0.25 33.68
CA TYR A 661 -5.62 -1.29 33.63
C TYR A 661 -5.19 -2.69 33.11
N VAL A 662 -3.89 -2.98 33.03
CA VAL A 662 -3.34 -4.17 32.35
C VAL A 662 -2.97 -5.34 33.28
N SER A 663 -3.28 -6.59 32.92
CA SER A 663 -2.55 -7.76 33.44
C SER A 663 -1.23 -7.93 32.69
N VAL A 664 -0.11 -7.78 33.39
CA VAL A 664 1.22 -7.63 32.73
C VAL A 664 1.64 -8.89 31.94
N VAL A 665 1.12 -10.08 32.27
CA VAL A 665 1.41 -11.33 31.55
C VAL A 665 0.22 -12.28 31.65
N ASN A 666 -0.43 -12.64 30.54
CA ASN A 666 -1.37 -13.77 30.54
C ASN A 666 -0.99 -14.81 29.48
N TYR A 667 -0.46 -15.95 29.94
CA TYR A 667 -0.12 -17.09 29.11
C TYR A 667 -1.26 -18.11 29.14
N LYS A 668 -2.05 -18.19 28.06
CA LYS A 668 -2.99 -19.30 27.84
C LYS A 668 -2.87 -19.84 26.41
N GLY A 669 -1.98 -20.81 26.19
CA GLY A 669 -2.10 -21.69 25.02
C GLY A 669 -0.84 -22.44 24.57
N SER A 670 -0.77 -23.72 24.94
CA SER A 670 -0.03 -24.83 24.30
C SER A 670 1.41 -25.14 24.75
N ALA A 671 1.69 -26.44 24.77
CA ALA A 671 2.67 -27.16 25.59
C ALA A 671 4.14 -27.16 25.10
N ASN A 672 4.62 -26.10 24.45
CA ASN A 672 6.01 -26.01 23.99
C ASN A 672 6.65 -24.66 24.39
N ALA A 673 6.91 -24.48 25.69
CA ALA A 673 7.62 -23.31 26.20
C ALA A 673 9.14 -23.40 25.88
N GLY A 674 9.53 -22.99 24.67
CA GLY A 674 10.92 -22.72 24.32
C GLY A 674 11.20 -21.21 24.23
N ASN A 675 11.93 -20.67 25.21
CA ASN A 675 12.58 -19.33 25.21
C ASN A 675 11.73 -18.11 24.81
N THR A 676 10.56 -17.90 25.41
CA THR A 676 9.86 -16.59 25.35
C THR A 676 10.37 -15.67 26.47
N THR A 677 10.68 -14.42 26.17
CA THR A 677 11.22 -13.47 27.17
C THR A 677 10.49 -12.13 27.10
N VAL A 678 10.01 -11.62 28.25
CA VAL A 678 9.46 -10.28 28.40
C VAL A 678 10.34 -9.51 29.36
N THR A 679 10.85 -8.36 28.93
CA THR A 679 11.65 -7.45 29.77
C THR A 679 10.89 -6.14 29.93
N ILE A 680 10.75 -5.66 31.17
CA ILE A 680 10.04 -4.43 31.52
C ILE A 680 10.98 -3.60 32.39
N ASP A 681 11.37 -2.42 31.93
CA ASP A 681 12.32 -1.51 32.59
C ASP A 681 11.76 -0.07 32.60
N GLY A 682 11.92 0.66 33.70
CA GLY A 682 11.47 2.07 33.82
C GLY A 682 9.95 2.32 33.86
N VAL A 683 9.12 1.32 34.21
CA VAL A 683 7.65 1.43 34.11
C VAL A 683 6.98 2.08 35.32
N VAL A 684 6.04 3.00 35.05
CA VAL A 684 5.09 3.54 36.04
C VAL A 684 3.78 2.76 35.89
N ALA A 685 3.42 1.94 36.88
CA ALA A 685 2.15 1.19 36.90
C ALA A 685 1.00 2.11 37.37
N GLU A 686 0.06 2.37 36.45
CA GLU A 686 -1.16 3.19 36.58
C GLU A 686 -2.03 2.72 37.77
N GLN A 687 -2.38 3.64 38.66
CA GLN A 687 -3.25 3.52 39.83
C GLN A 687 -4.69 3.10 39.45
N VAL A 688 -5.08 1.85 39.71
CA VAL A 688 -6.43 1.32 39.46
C VAL A 688 -7.43 1.96 40.42
N THR A 689 -8.43 2.70 39.94
CA THR A 689 -9.51 3.18 40.82
C THR A 689 -10.60 2.12 40.98
N ALA A 690 -10.85 1.65 42.20
CA ALA A 690 -11.91 0.71 42.52
C ALA A 690 -13.04 1.38 43.32
N THR A 691 -14.26 1.30 42.79
CA THR A 691 -15.44 1.99 43.33
C THR A 691 -16.31 1.10 44.21
N ASP A 692 -16.06 -0.21 44.23
CA ASP A 692 -16.80 -1.21 45.02
C ASP A 692 -15.94 -2.44 45.36
N GLN A 693 -16.49 -3.37 46.14
CA GLN A 693 -15.78 -4.59 46.55
C GLN A 693 -15.41 -5.50 45.37
N SER A 694 -16.25 -5.54 44.33
CA SER A 694 -16.02 -6.43 43.19
C SER A 694 -14.83 -5.94 42.37
N SER A 695 -14.77 -4.65 42.09
CA SER A 695 -13.64 -4.00 41.38
C SER A 695 -12.33 -4.10 42.17
N LEU A 696 -12.36 -3.99 43.50
CA LEU A 696 -11.19 -4.25 44.35
C LEU A 696 -10.70 -5.71 44.24
N ASN A 697 -11.62 -6.67 44.34
CA ASN A 697 -11.27 -8.09 44.21
C ASN A 697 -10.68 -8.39 42.83
N THR A 698 -11.23 -7.80 41.76
CA THR A 698 -10.71 -7.96 40.40
C THR A 698 -9.31 -7.37 40.29
N ALA A 699 -9.10 -6.13 40.75
CA ALA A 699 -7.82 -5.43 40.66
C ALA A 699 -6.69 -6.22 41.33
N ILE A 700 -6.94 -6.77 42.53
CA ILE A 700 -5.93 -7.53 43.27
C ILE A 700 -5.64 -8.90 42.65
N ASN A 701 -6.63 -9.54 42.02
CA ASN A 701 -6.45 -10.88 41.41
C ASN A 701 -5.93 -10.83 39.96
N SER A 702 -5.78 -9.65 39.35
CA SER A 702 -5.45 -9.52 37.92
C SER A 702 -3.96 -9.40 37.60
N SER A 703 -3.08 -9.10 38.56
CA SER A 703 -1.67 -8.78 38.28
C SER A 703 -0.73 -9.11 39.44
N SER A 704 0.55 -9.30 39.14
CA SER A 704 1.58 -9.52 40.15
C SER A 704 1.91 -8.25 40.93
N ASN A 705 1.83 -7.04 40.38
CA ASN A 705 2.01 -5.80 41.15
C ASN A 705 0.84 -4.86 40.85
N VAL A 706 0.15 -4.35 41.87
CA VAL A 706 -1.04 -3.50 41.70
C VAL A 706 -1.06 -2.33 42.67
N ASN A 707 -1.36 -1.14 42.15
CA ASN A 707 -1.66 0.05 42.93
C ASN A 707 -3.15 0.36 42.77
N VAL A 708 -3.93 0.30 43.84
CA VAL A 708 -5.38 0.54 43.84
C VAL A 708 -5.71 1.79 44.62
N THR A 709 -6.51 2.68 44.05
CA THR A 709 -7.16 3.78 44.77
C THR A 709 -8.62 3.50 44.96
N LEU A 710 -9.07 3.62 46.21
CA LEU A 710 -10.44 3.34 46.59
C LEU A 710 -11.20 4.64 46.73
N ASN A 711 -12.42 4.68 46.20
CA ASN A 711 -13.37 5.73 46.54
C ASN A 711 -13.76 5.64 48.03
N ASP A 712 -14.34 6.72 48.55
CA ASP A 712 -14.91 6.70 49.90
C ASP A 712 -15.97 5.59 50.01
N GLY A 713 -15.88 4.77 51.06
CA GLY A 713 -16.70 3.57 51.16
C GLY A 713 -16.08 2.54 52.11
N SER A 714 -16.71 1.36 52.18
CA SER A 714 -16.27 0.26 53.05
C SER A 714 -15.91 -0.95 52.19
N TYR A 715 -14.70 -1.47 52.41
CA TYR A 715 -14.11 -2.57 51.67
C TYR A 715 -13.55 -3.61 52.65
N THR A 716 -13.44 -4.86 52.19
CA THR A 716 -12.74 -5.95 52.86
C THR A 716 -11.49 -6.29 52.06
N MET A 717 -10.34 -6.36 52.71
CA MET A 717 -9.08 -6.74 52.07
C MET A 717 -9.17 -8.19 51.57
N PRO A 718 -9.01 -8.47 50.26
CA PRO A 718 -9.02 -9.83 49.74
C PRO A 718 -7.69 -10.57 49.98
N SER A 719 -7.72 -11.89 49.84
CA SER A 719 -6.52 -12.73 49.82
C SER A 719 -5.88 -12.74 48.43
N ALA A 720 -4.56 -12.88 48.37
CA ALA A 720 -3.72 -12.87 47.17
C ALA A 720 -2.40 -13.62 47.44
N SER A 721 -1.58 -13.86 46.43
CA SER A 721 -0.28 -14.53 46.62
C SER A 721 0.73 -14.13 45.56
N ASN A 722 1.99 -13.93 45.97
CA ASN A 722 3.10 -13.49 45.13
C ASN A 722 2.76 -12.19 44.39
N SER A 723 2.26 -11.18 45.12
CA SER A 723 1.90 -9.90 44.51
C SER A 723 2.32 -8.69 45.34
N ASP A 724 2.74 -7.57 44.75
CA ASP A 724 2.93 -6.32 45.49
C ASP A 724 1.66 -5.47 45.39
N VAL A 725 1.05 -5.12 46.52
CA VAL A 725 -0.27 -4.46 46.57
C VAL A 725 -0.21 -3.14 47.32
N THR A 726 -0.49 -2.02 46.64
CA THR A 726 -0.68 -0.71 47.28
C THR A 726 -2.16 -0.34 47.28
N ILE A 727 -2.72 0.02 48.43
CA ILE A 727 -4.08 0.54 48.61
C ILE A 727 -4.02 1.99 49.06
N SER A 728 -4.56 2.90 48.26
CA SER A 728 -4.63 4.32 48.56
C SER A 728 -6.09 4.79 48.64
N GLY A 729 -6.36 5.86 49.40
CA GLY A 729 -7.69 6.44 49.53
C GLY A 729 -7.68 7.63 50.49
N THR A 730 -8.83 7.94 51.07
CA THR A 730 -8.95 9.00 52.10
C THR A 730 -9.28 8.39 53.46
N GLU A 731 -9.27 9.20 54.52
CA GLU A 731 -9.70 8.75 55.85
C GLU A 731 -11.14 8.16 55.84
N SER A 732 -11.99 8.59 54.91
CA SER A 732 -13.36 8.08 54.73
C SER A 732 -13.41 6.73 54.00
N THR A 733 -12.32 6.28 53.39
CA THR A 733 -12.16 4.94 52.82
C THR A 733 -11.81 3.95 53.92
N VAL A 734 -12.72 3.04 54.26
CA VAL A 734 -12.52 2.04 55.32
C VAL A 734 -12.17 0.68 54.72
N VAL A 735 -10.99 0.14 55.05
CA VAL A 735 -10.54 -1.20 54.63
C VAL A 735 -10.49 -2.13 55.83
N THR A 736 -11.37 -3.13 55.86
CA THR A 736 -11.45 -4.13 56.92
C THR A 736 -10.43 -5.24 56.68
N VAL A 737 -9.52 -5.43 57.64
CA VAL A 737 -8.52 -6.50 57.64
C VAL A 737 -9.01 -7.67 58.50
N GLY A 738 -9.87 -8.51 57.91
CA GLY A 738 -10.42 -9.70 58.57
C GLY A 738 -9.33 -10.75 58.81
N LYS A 739 -9.03 -11.58 57.81
CA LYS A 739 -7.92 -12.54 57.83
C LYS A 739 -7.41 -12.82 56.40
N PRO A 740 -7.05 -11.79 55.61
CA PRO A 740 -6.54 -12.03 54.26
C PRO A 740 -5.23 -12.81 54.33
N ASN A 741 -5.12 -13.85 53.51
CA ASN A 741 -3.88 -14.59 53.30
C ASN A 741 -3.14 -13.96 52.11
N LEU A 742 -1.94 -13.43 52.36
CA LEU A 742 -1.11 -12.68 51.42
C LEU A 742 0.29 -13.29 51.31
N SER A 743 0.37 -14.60 51.08
CA SER A 743 1.64 -15.34 50.95
C SER A 743 2.57 -14.73 49.89
N GLY A 744 3.80 -14.37 50.26
CA GLY A 744 4.81 -13.85 49.33
C GLY A 744 4.50 -12.46 48.74
N THR A 745 3.68 -11.67 49.45
CA THR A 745 3.16 -10.37 49.00
C THR A 745 3.73 -9.25 49.87
N ASP A 746 4.07 -8.11 49.29
CA ASP A 746 4.29 -6.85 50.02
C ASP A 746 3.05 -5.95 49.91
N VAL A 747 2.61 -5.37 51.04
CA VAL A 747 1.38 -4.56 51.08
C VAL A 747 1.66 -3.17 51.61
N THR A 748 1.11 -2.15 50.94
CA THR A 748 1.14 -0.77 51.40
C THR A 748 -0.26 -0.18 51.52
N PHE A 749 -0.58 0.49 52.62
CA PHE A 749 -1.80 1.28 52.81
C PHE A 749 -1.44 2.76 52.94
N ASN A 750 -2.04 3.63 52.12
CA ASN A 750 -1.78 5.07 52.12
C ASN A 750 -3.08 5.87 52.34
N GLY A 751 -3.15 6.67 53.39
CA GLY A 751 -4.22 7.64 53.63
C GLY A 751 -5.59 7.08 54.04
N VAL A 752 -5.79 5.75 53.99
CA VAL A 752 -7.06 5.08 54.30
C VAL A 752 -7.32 4.93 55.81
N THR A 753 -8.55 4.59 56.19
CA THR A 753 -8.83 4.00 57.51
C THR A 753 -8.75 2.47 57.43
N VAL A 754 -7.92 1.83 58.26
CA VAL A 754 -7.87 0.35 58.37
C VAL A 754 -8.62 -0.11 59.63
N GLN A 755 -9.55 -1.04 59.44
CA GLN A 755 -10.45 -1.54 60.48
C GLN A 755 -10.11 -2.99 60.86
N GLY A 756 -9.63 -3.20 62.09
CA GLY A 756 -9.51 -4.51 62.71
C GLY A 756 -10.86 -5.04 63.18
N SER A 757 -11.06 -6.36 63.08
CA SER A 757 -12.33 -7.03 63.45
C SER A 757 -12.21 -7.90 64.71
N GLY A 758 -11.09 -7.81 65.44
CA GLY A 758 -10.84 -8.50 66.70
C GLY A 758 -9.42 -9.05 66.82
N TYR A 759 -9.08 -9.57 68.00
CA TYR A 759 -7.71 -10.05 68.31
C TYR A 759 -7.13 -11.10 67.34
N SER A 760 -7.94 -11.85 66.59
CA SER A 760 -7.43 -12.87 65.64
C SER A 760 -7.33 -12.38 64.19
N THR A 761 -7.47 -11.08 63.97
CA THR A 761 -7.61 -10.44 62.65
C THR A 761 -6.37 -9.65 62.28
N GLY A 762 -6.16 -9.37 60.99
CA GLY A 762 -4.96 -8.72 60.48
C GLY A 762 -4.47 -9.34 59.18
N VAL A 763 -3.44 -8.73 58.58
CA VAL A 763 -2.87 -9.20 57.30
C VAL A 763 -1.95 -10.40 57.56
N GLN A 764 -2.29 -11.58 57.01
CA GLN A 764 -1.61 -12.85 57.34
C GLN A 764 -0.69 -13.35 56.22
N HIS A 765 0.37 -14.06 56.60
CA HIS A 765 1.35 -14.70 55.68
C HIS A 765 2.09 -13.75 54.73
N VAL A 766 2.10 -12.46 55.05
CA VAL A 766 2.68 -11.39 54.23
C VAL A 766 4.18 -11.23 54.48
N ASN A 767 4.94 -10.75 53.48
CA ASN A 767 6.34 -10.40 53.65
C ASN A 767 6.43 -9.08 54.44
N THR A 768 6.08 -7.96 53.81
CA THR A 768 6.06 -6.63 54.42
C THR A 768 4.65 -6.02 54.43
N VAL A 769 4.28 -5.33 55.51
CA VAL A 769 3.12 -4.41 55.51
C VAL A 769 3.57 -3.01 55.91
N THR A 770 3.28 -2.03 55.07
CA THR A 770 3.55 -0.62 55.34
C THR A 770 2.25 0.16 55.42
N TYR A 771 2.09 0.94 56.48
CA TYR A 771 0.98 1.87 56.68
C TYR A 771 1.54 3.29 56.69
N ASN A 772 1.11 4.14 55.75
CA ASN A 772 1.51 5.55 55.69
C ASN A 772 0.27 6.43 55.80
N ASP A 773 0.26 7.35 56.77
CA ASP A 773 -0.84 8.30 56.96
C ASP A 773 -2.20 7.62 57.17
N VAL A 774 -2.21 6.45 57.83
CA VAL A 774 -3.40 5.62 58.03
C VAL A 774 -4.04 5.87 59.39
N THR A 775 -5.38 5.89 59.45
CA THR A 775 -6.15 5.81 60.70
C THR A 775 -6.50 4.36 61.02
N ILE A 776 -6.04 3.84 62.16
CA ILE A 776 -6.26 2.46 62.61
C ILE A 776 -7.39 2.42 63.64
N LYS A 777 -8.43 1.62 63.37
CA LYS A 777 -9.57 1.39 64.29
C LYS A 777 -9.76 -0.09 64.57
N GLY A 778 -10.28 -0.41 65.75
CA GLY A 778 -10.52 -1.80 66.16
C GLY A 778 -9.26 -2.58 66.53
N GLU A 779 -9.46 -3.73 67.18
CA GLU A 779 -8.37 -4.62 67.60
C GLU A 779 -7.87 -5.49 66.42
N MET A 780 -6.55 -5.66 66.27
CA MET A 780 -5.92 -6.55 65.30
C MET A 780 -4.54 -7.07 65.77
N CYS A 781 -4.05 -8.12 65.10
CA CYS A 781 -2.72 -8.72 65.22
C CYS A 781 -1.84 -8.42 64.01
N LEU A 782 -0.52 -8.47 64.22
CA LEU A 782 0.51 -8.37 63.19
C LEU A 782 1.14 -9.76 62.90
N TYR A 783 1.35 -10.09 61.62
CA TYR A 783 1.82 -11.42 61.20
C TYR A 783 2.96 -11.42 60.16
N GLY A 784 3.41 -10.28 59.64
CA GLY A 784 4.40 -10.21 58.56
C GLY A 784 5.85 -10.24 59.04
N GLU A 785 6.79 -10.57 58.15
CA GLU A 785 8.23 -10.49 58.44
C GLU A 785 8.61 -9.08 58.90
N LYS A 786 8.08 -8.06 58.22
CA LYS A 786 8.24 -6.65 58.60
C LYS A 786 6.92 -5.89 58.56
N VAL A 787 6.64 -5.10 59.60
CA VAL A 787 5.47 -4.21 59.66
C VAL A 787 5.89 -2.80 60.04
N VAL A 788 5.55 -1.82 59.21
CA VAL A 788 5.96 -0.43 59.39
C VAL A 788 4.74 0.48 59.44
N PHE A 789 4.66 1.33 60.45
CA PHE A 789 3.67 2.39 60.59
C PHE A 789 4.37 3.74 60.56
N ASN A 790 4.04 4.57 59.57
CA ASN A 790 4.57 5.92 59.42
C ASN A 790 3.41 6.91 59.50
N ASN A 791 3.53 7.88 60.41
CA ASN A 791 2.56 8.96 60.58
C ASN A 791 1.10 8.48 60.76
N CYS A 792 0.90 7.34 61.42
CA CYS A 792 -0.43 6.74 61.59
C CYS A 792 -1.11 7.20 62.90
N THR A 793 -2.44 7.18 62.92
CA THR A 793 -3.25 7.49 64.11
C THR A 793 -4.07 6.27 64.54
N PHE A 794 -3.95 5.83 65.79
CA PHE A 794 -4.70 4.70 66.34
C PHE A 794 -5.86 5.19 67.21
N GLU A 795 -7.09 4.87 66.83
CA GLU A 795 -8.33 5.21 67.55
C GLU A 795 -8.96 3.94 68.12
N LEU A 796 -8.51 3.53 69.31
CA LEU A 796 -8.85 2.23 69.90
C LEU A 796 -9.78 2.37 71.11
N ALA A 797 -10.93 1.70 71.05
CA ALA A 797 -11.92 1.72 72.11
C ALA A 797 -11.46 0.92 73.34
N ALA A 798 -12.25 0.98 74.42
CA ALA A 798 -11.93 0.28 75.66
C ALA A 798 -11.75 -1.23 75.43
N GLY A 799 -10.61 -1.76 75.85
CA GLY A 799 -10.25 -3.17 75.66
C GLY A 799 -9.58 -3.50 74.33
N GLN A 800 -9.45 -2.55 73.40
CA GLN A 800 -8.76 -2.73 72.11
C GLN A 800 -7.33 -2.21 72.17
N TYR A 801 -6.40 -2.93 71.55
CA TYR A 801 -4.98 -2.61 71.48
C TYR A 801 -4.32 -3.41 70.36
N LEU A 802 -3.13 -3.00 69.92
CA LEU A 802 -2.42 -3.70 68.85
C LEU A 802 -1.57 -4.84 69.42
N TRP A 803 -1.65 -6.02 68.82
CA TRP A 803 -0.83 -7.17 69.18
C TRP A 803 0.26 -7.40 68.14
N THR A 804 1.53 -7.41 68.54
CA THR A 804 2.64 -7.69 67.61
C THR A 804 2.74 -9.17 67.20
N TYR A 805 2.12 -10.07 67.96
CA TYR A 805 1.98 -11.51 67.73
C TYR A 805 3.16 -12.17 66.99
N ALA A 806 2.99 -12.49 65.70
CA ALA A 806 3.95 -13.24 64.90
C ALA A 806 4.84 -12.34 64.01
N ALA A 807 4.70 -11.02 64.09
CA ALA A 807 5.54 -10.13 63.30
C ALA A 807 6.99 -10.12 63.82
N GLU A 808 7.97 -10.29 62.93
CA GLU A 808 9.38 -10.38 63.36
C GLU A 808 9.97 -9.00 63.64
N GLU A 809 9.76 -8.04 62.73
CA GLU A 809 10.22 -6.66 62.86
C GLU A 809 9.03 -5.70 62.77
N VAL A 810 8.84 -4.86 63.79
CA VAL A 810 7.76 -3.87 63.84
C VAL A 810 8.32 -2.48 64.10
N GLU A 811 7.95 -1.50 63.28
CA GLU A 811 8.35 -0.11 63.42
C GLU A 811 7.13 0.80 63.54
N PHE A 812 7.14 1.68 64.54
CA PHE A 812 6.20 2.79 64.69
C PHE A 812 6.99 4.09 64.65
N ASN A 813 6.77 4.88 63.60
CA ASN A 813 7.48 6.12 63.33
C ASN A 813 6.47 7.27 63.30
N ASN A 814 6.62 8.23 64.21
CA ASN A 814 5.79 9.44 64.28
C ASN A 814 4.27 9.14 64.37
N CYS A 815 3.87 8.11 65.13
CA CYS A 815 2.47 7.69 65.24
C CYS A 815 1.79 8.27 66.50
N THR A 816 0.46 8.45 66.45
CA THR A 816 -0.35 8.88 67.60
C THR A 816 -1.30 7.78 68.05
N PHE A 817 -1.28 7.42 69.33
CA PHE A 817 -2.14 6.40 69.93
C PHE A 817 -3.18 7.04 70.84
N ASN A 818 -4.44 7.04 70.43
CA ASN A 818 -5.61 7.44 71.22
C ASN A 818 -6.33 6.18 71.72
N THR A 819 -6.05 5.76 72.96
CA THR A 819 -6.48 4.43 73.46
C THR A 819 -7.14 4.51 74.82
N ALA A 820 -8.24 3.76 75.01
CA ALA A 820 -8.89 3.56 76.31
C ALA A 820 -8.34 2.29 77.00
N GLY A 821 -7.03 2.24 77.19
CA GLY A 821 -6.32 0.98 77.42
C GLY A 821 -4.83 1.12 77.19
N LYS A 822 -4.09 0.03 77.41
CA LYS A 822 -2.77 -0.16 76.80
C LYS A 822 -2.88 0.03 75.29
N SER A 823 -1.84 0.54 74.65
CA SER A 823 -1.85 0.83 73.21
C SER A 823 -1.24 -0.32 72.41
N ILE A 824 -0.08 -0.81 72.86
CA ILE A 824 0.63 -1.92 72.22
C ILE A 824 0.83 -3.04 73.24
N LEU A 825 0.49 -4.27 72.85
CA LEU A 825 0.91 -5.47 73.53
C LEU A 825 1.95 -6.20 72.66
N ILE A 826 3.21 -6.13 73.09
CA ILE A 826 4.30 -6.92 72.54
C ILE A 826 4.11 -8.34 73.08
N TYR A 827 3.58 -9.21 72.25
CA TYR A 827 3.19 -10.57 72.62
C TYR A 827 3.65 -11.53 71.56
N ASN A 828 4.18 -12.68 71.97
CA ASN A 828 4.46 -13.79 71.06
C ASN A 828 4.46 -15.10 71.84
N GLU A 829 3.84 -16.14 71.26
CA GLU A 829 3.73 -17.47 71.84
C GLU A 829 4.64 -18.54 71.19
N GLY A 830 5.71 -18.08 70.54
CA GLY A 830 6.72 -18.92 69.88
C GLY A 830 6.73 -18.83 68.35
N ALA A 831 5.92 -17.96 67.76
CA ALA A 831 5.81 -17.75 66.31
C ALA A 831 6.96 -16.93 65.71
N ALA A 832 7.57 -16.02 66.47
CA ALA A 832 8.73 -15.21 66.03
C ALA A 832 9.75 -15.08 67.19
N PRO A 833 10.74 -15.98 67.30
CA PRO A 833 11.59 -16.10 68.48
C PRO A 833 12.55 -14.92 68.70
N ASN A 834 12.73 -14.02 67.73
CA ASN A 834 13.63 -12.85 67.85
C ASN A 834 12.92 -11.54 67.46
N GLN A 835 11.74 -11.27 68.04
CA GLN A 835 10.92 -10.11 67.69
C GLN A 835 11.59 -8.78 68.08
N ILE A 836 11.66 -7.84 67.13
CA ILE A 836 12.17 -6.48 67.33
C ILE A 836 11.03 -5.49 67.11
N VAL A 837 10.80 -4.64 68.11
CA VAL A 837 9.80 -3.56 68.06
C VAL A 837 10.49 -2.23 68.29
N THR A 838 10.36 -1.32 67.33
CA THR A 838 10.94 0.02 67.37
C THR A 838 9.80 1.04 67.45
N VAL A 839 9.85 1.92 68.43
CA VAL A 839 8.86 3.00 68.63
C VAL A 839 9.59 4.33 68.72
N ARG A 840 9.42 5.18 67.71
CA ARG A 840 10.14 6.44 67.56
C ARG A 840 9.18 7.60 67.32
N ASP A 841 9.38 8.66 68.09
CA ASP A 841 8.68 9.94 67.95
C ASP A 841 7.15 9.80 68.03
N CYS A 842 6.66 8.79 68.74
CA CYS A 842 5.23 8.52 68.88
C CYS A 842 4.61 9.25 70.08
N ILE A 843 3.32 9.52 69.98
CA ILE A 843 2.50 10.14 71.02
C ILE A 843 1.52 9.10 71.57
N PHE A 844 1.46 8.93 72.89
CA PHE A 844 0.49 8.07 73.57
C PHE A 844 -0.48 8.90 74.41
N ASN A 845 -1.76 8.84 74.09
CA ASN A 845 -2.85 9.60 74.70
C ASN A 845 -3.94 8.65 75.22
N ALA A 846 -4.17 8.68 76.54
CA ALA A 846 -5.21 7.85 77.15
C ALA A 846 -6.58 8.55 77.06
N THR A 847 -7.54 7.97 76.35
CA THR A 847 -8.88 8.57 76.19
C THR A 847 -9.84 8.21 77.36
N ALA A 848 -9.45 7.27 78.22
CA ALA A 848 -10.12 6.91 79.47
C ALA A 848 -9.14 6.22 80.45
N SER A 849 -9.49 6.15 81.75
CA SER A 849 -8.70 5.43 82.75
C SER A 849 -8.64 3.93 82.46
N ALA A 850 -7.49 3.47 81.97
CA ALA A 850 -7.26 2.10 81.58
C ALA A 850 -6.92 1.20 82.78
N LYS A 851 -7.77 0.21 83.08
CA LYS A 851 -7.52 -0.80 84.13
C LYS A 851 -6.97 -2.09 83.51
N ALA A 852 -5.85 -2.62 84.01
CA ALA A 852 -5.30 -3.90 83.56
C ALA A 852 -6.17 -5.08 84.04
N GLY A 853 -6.54 -5.98 83.13
CA GLY A 853 -7.56 -7.03 83.33
C GLY A 853 -7.24 -8.15 84.33
N ASP A 854 -6.02 -8.26 84.86
CA ASP A 854 -5.63 -9.40 85.72
C ASP A 854 -5.31 -9.00 87.18
N VAL A 855 -5.22 -7.70 87.47
CA VAL A 855 -4.97 -7.17 88.83
C VAL A 855 -5.88 -5.96 89.05
N ALA A 856 -6.92 -6.12 89.88
CA ALA A 856 -7.80 -5.01 90.23
C ALA A 856 -6.96 -3.84 90.78
N ASN A 857 -7.14 -2.64 90.19
CA ASN A 857 -6.50 -1.36 90.57
C ASN A 857 -5.03 -1.14 90.15
N GLN A 858 -4.50 -1.83 89.13
CA GLN A 858 -3.27 -1.36 88.46
C GLN A 858 -3.56 -0.68 87.12
N ALA A 859 -3.01 0.53 86.94
CA ALA A 859 -2.97 1.22 85.66
C ALA A 859 -2.02 0.48 84.70
N CYS A 860 -2.45 0.27 83.45
CA CYS A 860 -1.57 -0.32 82.43
C CYS A 860 -0.51 0.71 81.97
N ALA A 861 0.59 0.22 81.41
CA ALA A 861 1.51 1.08 80.66
C ALA A 861 1.00 1.25 79.22
N ALA A 862 1.51 2.24 78.50
CA ALA A 862 1.16 2.43 77.09
C ALA A 862 1.62 1.24 76.23
N ILE A 863 2.80 0.67 76.54
CA ILE A 863 3.35 -0.53 75.91
C ILE A 863 3.51 -1.63 76.98
N GLU A 864 2.96 -2.82 76.73
CA GLU A 864 3.16 -3.98 77.60
C GLU A 864 3.89 -5.09 76.87
N ILE A 865 4.79 -5.79 77.57
CA ILE A 865 5.60 -6.88 77.01
C ILE A 865 5.27 -8.19 77.73
N SER A 866 4.97 -9.25 76.96
CA SER A 866 4.61 -10.57 77.48
C SER A 866 5.17 -11.69 76.60
N THR A 867 6.15 -12.43 77.10
CA THR A 867 6.85 -13.49 76.34
C THR A 867 6.18 -14.88 76.43
N GLU A 868 4.85 -14.95 76.58
CA GLU A 868 4.08 -16.18 76.86
C GLU A 868 4.58 -17.41 76.08
N ASN A 869 4.76 -18.58 76.71
CA ASN A 869 5.11 -19.85 76.05
C ASN A 869 6.30 -19.84 75.04
N SER A 870 7.12 -18.79 75.00
CA SER A 870 8.23 -18.64 74.05
C SER A 870 9.60 -18.85 74.72
N ASN A 871 10.60 -19.30 73.96
CA ASN A 871 12.02 -19.31 74.33
C ASN A 871 12.77 -18.23 73.52
N GLY A 872 12.17 -17.04 73.40
CA GLY A 872 12.60 -16.00 72.46
C GLY A 872 13.27 -14.78 73.11
N ASN A 873 13.95 -13.99 72.29
CA ASN A 873 14.54 -12.70 72.65
C ASN A 873 13.75 -11.56 72.02
N PHE A 874 13.15 -10.72 72.85
CA PHE A 874 12.35 -9.58 72.42
C PHE A 874 13.17 -8.32 72.56
N THR A 875 13.14 -7.43 71.59
CA THR A 875 13.84 -6.14 71.68
C THR A 875 12.84 -5.00 71.50
N LEU A 876 12.78 -4.08 72.46
CA LEU A 876 12.05 -2.82 72.38
C LEU A 876 13.04 -1.65 72.28
N ILE A 877 13.01 -0.94 71.17
CA ILE A 877 13.81 0.26 70.92
C ILE A 877 12.91 1.49 71.03
N LEU A 878 13.29 2.45 71.87
CA LEU A 878 12.51 3.66 72.13
C LEU A 878 13.34 4.92 71.80
N ALA A 879 12.75 5.89 71.10
CA ALA A 879 13.34 7.22 70.93
C ALA A 879 12.25 8.30 70.80
N GLY A 880 12.44 9.48 71.38
CA GLY A 880 11.60 10.66 71.11
C GLY A 880 10.10 10.58 71.47
N ASN A 881 9.66 9.54 72.17
CA ASN A 881 8.24 9.31 72.45
C ASN A 881 7.68 10.21 73.57
N ASN A 882 6.43 10.64 73.43
CA ASN A 882 5.69 11.42 74.44
C ASN A 882 4.48 10.65 74.97
N VAL A 883 4.23 10.73 76.28
CA VAL A 883 3.05 10.16 76.93
C VAL A 883 2.26 11.30 77.56
N TYR A 884 1.05 11.55 77.06
CA TYR A 884 0.16 12.57 77.59
C TYR A 884 -0.99 11.89 78.33
N ASP A 885 -1.04 12.11 79.64
CA ASP A 885 -2.05 11.75 80.65
C ASP A 885 -1.53 10.85 81.79
N SER A 886 -2.01 11.13 82.99
CA SER A 886 -1.86 10.42 84.27
C SER A 886 -2.49 9.02 84.32
N ASN A 887 -3.20 8.62 83.27
CA ASN A 887 -3.93 7.34 83.19
C ASN A 887 -3.05 6.14 82.80
N PHE A 888 -1.82 6.36 82.31
CA PHE A 888 -0.82 5.31 82.13
C PHE A 888 0.11 5.22 83.35
N SER A 889 0.52 4.01 83.74
CA SER A 889 1.58 3.82 84.76
C SER A 889 2.98 4.18 84.26
N GLY A 890 3.14 4.33 82.93
CA GLY A 890 4.39 4.70 82.27
C GLY A 890 4.33 4.39 80.78
N LEU A 891 5.39 4.74 80.05
CA LEU A 891 5.51 4.47 78.61
C LEU A 891 5.50 2.96 78.32
N TRP A 892 6.21 2.16 79.11
CA TRP A 892 6.29 0.72 78.92
C TRP A 892 6.38 -0.03 80.25
N ARG A 893 5.98 -1.30 80.25
CA ARG A 893 6.28 -2.26 81.33
C ARG A 893 6.41 -3.68 80.80
N VAL A 894 7.25 -4.46 81.46
CA VAL A 894 7.27 -5.91 81.28
C VAL A 894 6.14 -6.52 82.12
N LYS A 895 5.11 -7.05 81.46
CA LYS A 895 3.98 -7.72 82.11
C LYS A 895 4.37 -9.14 82.55
N LYS A 896 5.08 -9.87 81.70
CA LYS A 896 5.51 -11.25 81.97
C LYS A 896 6.75 -11.62 81.15
N ILE A 897 7.68 -12.32 81.80
CA ILE A 897 8.78 -13.05 81.16
C ILE A 897 8.68 -14.50 81.62
N VAL A 898 8.73 -15.44 80.67
CA VAL A 898 8.81 -16.88 80.97
C VAL A 898 10.26 -17.34 81.02
N GLU A 899 10.51 -18.49 81.64
CA GLU A 899 11.86 -19.04 81.77
C GLU A 899 12.53 -19.26 80.40
N ASN A 900 13.82 -18.94 80.30
CA ASN A 900 14.62 -18.97 79.06
C ASN A 900 14.26 -17.94 77.98
N SER A 901 13.42 -16.94 78.29
CA SER A 901 13.21 -15.76 77.44
C SER A 901 13.96 -14.53 77.96
N SER A 902 14.21 -13.58 77.07
CA SER A 902 14.74 -12.26 77.44
C SER A 902 13.99 -11.13 76.74
N VAL A 903 13.95 -9.96 77.38
CA VAL A 903 13.42 -8.72 76.84
C VAL A 903 14.52 -7.67 76.96
N THR A 904 14.96 -7.10 75.85
CA THR A 904 15.91 -5.99 75.82
C THR A 904 15.16 -4.69 75.57
N VAL A 905 15.19 -3.73 76.48
CA VAL A 905 14.58 -2.42 76.30
C VAL A 905 15.67 -1.35 76.25
N SER A 906 15.83 -0.70 75.10
CA SER A 906 16.84 0.37 74.89
C SER A 906 18.25 -0.01 75.38
N GLY A 907 18.66 -1.26 75.15
CA GLY A 907 19.97 -1.81 75.54
C GLY A 907 20.03 -2.45 76.92
N VAL A 908 18.97 -2.37 77.72
CA VAL A 908 18.86 -2.99 79.05
C VAL A 908 18.19 -4.36 78.94
N VAL A 909 18.81 -5.41 79.47
CA VAL A 909 18.32 -6.79 79.36
C VAL A 909 17.56 -7.23 80.61
N TYR A 910 16.32 -7.67 80.43
CA TYR A 910 15.45 -8.28 81.43
C TYR A 910 15.31 -9.78 81.09
N SER A 911 15.60 -10.67 82.01
CA SER A 911 15.43 -12.11 81.77
C SER A 911 14.97 -12.85 83.01
N MET A 912 14.49 -14.09 82.82
CA MET A 912 14.15 -15.00 83.90
C MET A 912 14.94 -16.29 83.76
N THR A 913 15.62 -16.69 84.83
CA THR A 913 16.41 -17.93 84.87
C THR A 913 16.26 -18.58 86.24
N ASN A 914 15.84 -19.85 86.29
CA ASN A 914 15.62 -20.61 87.53
C ASN A 914 14.67 -19.91 88.53
N GLY A 915 13.67 -19.19 88.03
CA GLY A 915 12.70 -18.45 88.85
C GLY A 915 13.16 -17.10 89.42
N ASP A 916 14.43 -16.71 89.23
CA ASP A 916 14.97 -15.39 89.58
C ASP A 916 14.84 -14.41 88.38
N VAL A 917 14.56 -13.13 88.66
CA VAL A 917 14.49 -12.07 87.65
C VAL A 917 15.86 -11.41 87.52
N PHE A 918 16.39 -11.26 86.31
CA PHE A 918 17.66 -10.58 86.06
C PHE A 918 17.41 -9.24 85.36
N LEU A 919 18.11 -8.18 85.81
CA LEU A 919 18.17 -6.87 85.15
C LEU A 919 19.65 -6.55 84.89
N ASP A 920 20.05 -6.41 83.62
CA ASP A 920 21.45 -6.21 83.18
C ASP A 920 22.43 -7.20 83.84
N GLY A 921 22.03 -8.48 83.90
CA GLY A 921 22.84 -9.54 84.50
C GLY A 921 22.88 -9.53 86.04
N VAL A 922 22.20 -8.59 86.70
CA VAL A 922 22.05 -8.55 88.16
C VAL A 922 20.80 -9.33 88.56
N ALA A 923 20.94 -10.32 89.43
CA ALA A 923 19.82 -11.10 89.94
C ALA A 923 18.98 -10.30 90.96
N TYR A 924 17.66 -10.47 90.87
CA TYR A 924 16.67 -9.96 91.80
C TYR A 924 15.75 -11.11 92.19
N THR A 925 15.42 -11.17 93.48
CA THR A 925 14.49 -12.14 94.03
C THR A 925 13.14 -11.49 94.29
N LYS A 926 12.10 -12.29 94.20
CA LYS A 926 10.73 -11.88 94.51
C LYS A 926 10.41 -12.27 95.94
N ASP A 927 10.05 -11.31 96.78
CA ASP A 927 9.61 -11.62 98.14
C ASP A 927 8.19 -12.24 98.14
N ALA A 928 7.73 -12.68 99.33
CA ALA A 928 6.41 -13.30 99.49
C ALA A 928 5.25 -12.37 99.08
N ASP A 929 5.47 -11.05 99.08
CA ASP A 929 4.51 -10.01 98.70
C ASP A 929 4.64 -9.58 97.24
N LYS A 930 5.46 -10.28 96.45
CA LYS A 930 5.75 -10.02 95.04
C LYS A 930 6.62 -8.80 94.74
N ASN A 931 7.28 -8.20 95.74
CA ASN A 931 8.22 -7.11 95.51
C ASN A 931 9.56 -7.66 95.00
N VAL A 932 10.21 -6.89 94.14
CA VAL A 932 11.48 -7.25 93.50
C VAL A 932 12.61 -6.60 94.31
N THR A 933 13.45 -7.42 94.95
CA THR A 933 14.62 -6.95 95.72
C THR A 933 15.91 -7.42 95.05
N LYS A 934 16.89 -6.52 94.96
CA LYS A 934 18.22 -6.85 94.44
C LYS A 934 18.83 -7.94 95.32
N LYS A 935 19.28 -9.03 94.70
CA LYS A 935 19.90 -10.17 95.38
C LYS A 935 21.28 -9.80 95.93
#